data_AF-A0A8H7EPH5-F1
#
_entry.id   AF-A0A8H7EPH5-F1
#
_cell.length_a   1.000
_cell.length_b   1.000
_cell.length_c   1.000
_cell.angle_alpha   90.00
_cell.angle_beta   90.00
_cell.angle_gamma   90.00
#
_symmetry.space_group_name_H-M   'P 1'
#
loop_
_entity.id
_entity.type
_entity.pdbx_description
1 polymer ?
#
loop_
_entity_poly.entity_id
_entity_poly.type
_entity_poly.pdbx_seq_one_letter_code
_entity_poly.pdbx_strand_id
1 'polypeptide(L)'
;MSYAIKTTITVDESLVPENTLLSQNESNLSSNVNANVHGVNNSAPCTPALKELDLLLEKARLSPDSNDPSLEDSDDKKIHLDEDWDLHHITFDEVDDRISAFQEDEFVSQALENGMDLREYARQIEDEKASMQKQLENDYVQHVQSFVDLHSEIESCDAVLGRMEELLNIFQSDLGNISGEIQNLQERSSHMSVRLKNRKAVEGKLGKTLQGMVIPPYVIKKITEGEVDEAWLQYLLAINKQMRFVKANQNRPIKALRNVGPELEKLRLRAAITIRDFFISRIHSLCVPNTNIQIMQQSVFLKYKELHMFVLERHQEAAIEIRQNYINTLRWYFHNHFERYSKGLGKLQAVAADKTDLIGVEENMRKSGIFSGNKVTLKDKTNVFALGDRIDALRMHDSGVILVHVAEDKDQKYQFEQLFRSFNSTLIDNASSEYLFIYEFFSRDTNTAADTAKTIFQHIFEATEKVGLNFTKTCVDNSYDAVGILLCIRINTQLALELQRRRVPALEGYTNSTNMLLWPRFQHVMTLHIESIKKMSNSKSVLNAVKDIHPHHITRRYAEFAASLLILNEGYDDAILINSVKKLRNEFEGLLARMSNEIQDITRRIAFLINNYDLIISVFQEAHNRALDSELDHVKQLLSIHISAFVDHQLTPYFGDIVKSVQQAEQARKEIDRGELVRICKHFAQTWRQSLTAINSSVVQYFSNFKNGTTVLHAVLGQLIVYYTKFLDLLEKRNLSDIHPVDVQTLMVEIKKFRSTF
;
A
#
# COMPACT_ATOMS: atom_id res chain seq x y z
N MET A 1 -17.39 7.82 31.28
CA MET A 1 -18.15 7.84 30.01
C MET A 1 -17.17 7.74 28.85
N SER A 2 -17.18 6.61 28.15
CA SER A 2 -16.75 6.51 26.74
C SER A 2 -17.08 5.09 26.27
N TYR A 3 -18.17 4.93 25.54
CA TYR A 3 -18.50 3.70 24.82
C TYR A 3 -17.86 3.81 23.43
N ALA A 4 -16.86 2.98 23.14
CA ALA A 4 -16.31 2.82 21.80
C ALA A 4 -17.08 1.69 21.11
N ILE A 5 -17.94 2.07 20.16
CA ILE A 5 -18.58 1.16 19.21
C ILE A 5 -17.50 0.72 18.21
N LYS A 6 -17.15 -0.57 18.24
CA LYS A 6 -16.42 -1.24 17.16
C LYS A 6 -17.38 -1.45 16.00
N THR A 7 -17.21 -0.73 14.90
CA THR A 7 -17.87 -1.05 13.63
C THR A 7 -16.86 -1.74 12.72
N THR A 8 -16.98 -3.05 12.63
CA THR A 8 -16.28 -3.89 11.66
C THR A 8 -17.02 -3.80 10.33
N ILE A 9 -16.41 -3.22 9.30
CA ILE A 9 -16.92 -3.32 7.93
C ILE A 9 -16.30 -4.58 7.32
N THR A 10 -17.11 -5.62 7.21
CA THR A 10 -16.89 -6.80 6.39
C THR A 10 -17.28 -6.46 4.95
N VAL A 11 -16.36 -6.60 4.00
CA VAL A 11 -16.70 -6.63 2.57
C VAL A 11 -16.64 -8.10 2.15
N ASP A 12 -17.82 -8.65 1.88
CA ASP A 12 -18.03 -9.93 1.21
C ASP A 12 -17.62 -9.80 -0.26
N GLU A 13 -16.75 -10.70 -0.72
CA GLU A 13 -16.61 -11.05 -2.13
C GLU A 13 -16.87 -12.55 -2.28
N SER A 14 -18.00 -12.88 -2.92
CA SER A 14 -18.23 -14.21 -3.48
C SER A 14 -18.99 -14.10 -4.81
N LEU A 15 -18.37 -14.58 -5.89
CA LEU A 15 -18.78 -15.70 -6.76
C LEU A 15 -19.92 -15.35 -7.76
N VAL A 16 -19.68 -15.30 -9.09
CA VAL A 16 -19.79 -16.43 -10.10
C VAL A 16 -20.84 -16.03 -11.18
N PRO A 17 -20.90 -16.51 -12.45
CA PRO A 17 -19.89 -17.00 -13.43
C PRO A 17 -20.17 -16.65 -14.94
N GLU A 18 -19.32 -17.20 -15.83
CA GLU A 18 -19.57 -17.80 -17.18
C GLU A 18 -20.24 -17.02 -18.34
N ASN A 19 -19.50 -16.79 -19.44
CA ASN A 19 -19.53 -17.50 -20.75
C ASN A 19 -20.88 -17.36 -21.52
N THR A 20 -20.98 -16.95 -22.79
CA THR A 20 -20.28 -17.45 -23.99
C THR A 20 -20.69 -16.61 -25.25
N LEU A 21 -19.74 -16.34 -26.17
CA LEU A 21 -19.74 -16.46 -27.67
C LEU A 21 -20.99 -16.04 -28.50
N LEU A 22 -20.99 -15.40 -29.69
CA LEU A 22 -20.12 -15.12 -30.86
C LEU A 22 -20.69 -13.82 -31.53
N SER A 23 -20.09 -13.03 -32.43
CA SER A 23 -19.32 -13.35 -33.65
C SER A 23 -18.66 -12.08 -34.26
N GLN A 24 -17.40 -12.25 -34.71
CA GLN A 24 -16.82 -11.81 -35.99
C GLN A 24 -16.63 -10.32 -36.36
N ASN A 25 -15.33 -9.99 -36.46
CA ASN A 25 -14.61 -9.44 -37.63
C ASN A 25 -13.89 -8.09 -37.44
N GLU A 26 -12.61 -8.22 -37.10
CA GLU A 26 -11.43 -7.60 -37.71
C GLU A 26 -11.43 -6.09 -38.02
N SER A 27 -10.77 -5.33 -37.15
CA SER A 27 -10.10 -4.07 -37.50
C SER A 27 -8.71 -4.05 -36.89
N ASN A 28 -7.69 -4.13 -37.74
CA ASN A 28 -6.29 -4.17 -37.37
C ASN A 28 -5.66 -2.77 -37.28
N LEU A 29 -5.01 -2.55 -36.13
CA LEU A 29 -3.68 -1.96 -35.93
C LEU A 29 -3.47 -0.45 -36.13
N SER A 30 -3.43 0.21 -34.97
CA SER A 30 -2.46 1.24 -34.61
C SER A 30 -1.07 0.64 -34.35
N SER A 31 0.00 1.29 -34.82
CA SER A 31 1.20 1.54 -34.00
C SER A 31 2.19 2.44 -34.75
N ASN A 32 2.58 3.53 -34.10
CA ASN A 32 3.63 4.45 -34.53
C ASN A 32 4.91 4.16 -33.71
N VAL A 33 6.07 4.18 -34.39
CA VAL A 33 7.34 4.82 -33.95
C VAL A 33 8.04 4.11 -32.75
N ASN A 34 9.32 3.69 -32.75
CA ASN A 34 10.55 4.37 -33.18
C ASN A 34 11.75 3.40 -33.08
N ALA A 35 12.75 3.50 -33.96
CA ALA A 35 14.14 3.17 -33.63
C ALA A 35 15.08 3.90 -34.60
N ASN A 36 16.12 4.49 -34.03
CA ASN A 36 17.04 5.46 -34.61
C ASN A 36 18.44 4.85 -34.55
N VAL A 37 19.19 4.76 -35.65
CA VAL A 37 20.67 4.65 -35.64
C VAL A 37 21.27 5.31 -36.89
N HIS A 38 22.03 6.39 -36.62
CA HIS A 38 23.18 7.03 -37.30
C HIS A 38 23.55 6.76 -38.78
N GLY A 39 23.90 7.87 -39.48
CA GLY A 39 25.20 7.96 -40.17
C GLY A 39 25.31 8.79 -41.48
N VAL A 40 25.85 10.01 -41.36
CA VAL A 40 26.85 10.69 -42.23
C VAL A 40 26.49 11.30 -43.61
N ASN A 41 26.82 12.60 -43.70
CA ASN A 41 27.09 13.54 -44.81
C ASN A 41 27.45 13.00 -46.23
N ASN A 42 26.93 13.67 -47.28
CA ASN A 42 27.73 14.52 -48.19
C ASN A 42 26.90 15.22 -49.29
N SER A 43 27.52 16.26 -49.84
CA SER A 43 27.05 17.34 -50.72
C SER A 43 26.90 17.03 -52.23
N ALA A 44 25.90 17.68 -52.86
CA ALA A 44 25.79 18.17 -54.26
C ALA A 44 25.66 17.14 -55.41
N PRO A 45 25.27 17.51 -56.67
CA PRO A 45 24.46 18.64 -57.19
C PRO A 45 23.35 18.23 -58.21
N CYS A 46 22.61 19.23 -58.71
CA CYS A 46 21.63 19.20 -59.82
C CYS A 46 22.03 18.36 -61.05
N THR A 47 21.03 17.74 -61.68
CA THR A 47 21.14 17.08 -62.99
C THR A 47 20.10 17.61 -64.01
N PRO A 48 20.40 17.49 -65.31
CA PRO A 48 20.19 18.53 -66.32
C PRO A 48 19.03 18.25 -67.27
N ALA A 49 17.96 17.60 -66.81
CA ALA A 49 16.77 17.31 -67.63
C ALA A 49 15.80 18.51 -67.75
N LEU A 50 15.92 19.49 -66.86
CA LEU A 50 15.07 20.70 -66.86
C LEU A 50 15.63 21.85 -67.71
N LYS A 51 16.90 21.80 -68.12
CA LYS A 51 17.52 22.84 -68.97
C LYS A 51 17.27 22.65 -70.46
N GLU A 52 16.94 21.44 -70.90
CA GLU A 52 16.73 21.13 -72.32
C GLU A 52 15.29 21.44 -72.77
N LEU A 53 14.34 21.48 -71.84
CA LEU A 53 12.94 21.84 -72.11
C LEU A 53 12.73 23.37 -72.18
N ASP A 54 13.45 24.15 -71.38
CA ASP A 54 13.42 25.62 -71.44
C ASP A 54 14.11 26.15 -72.70
N LEU A 55 15.19 25.50 -73.16
CA LEU A 55 15.92 25.89 -74.38
C LEU A 55 15.14 25.63 -75.69
N LEU A 56 14.15 24.74 -75.68
CA LEU A 56 13.27 24.47 -76.82
C LEU A 56 12.01 25.36 -76.85
N LEU A 57 11.59 25.91 -75.69
CA LEU A 57 10.47 26.84 -75.58
C LEU A 57 10.89 28.30 -75.76
N GLU A 58 12.15 28.64 -75.49
CA GLU A 58 12.73 29.98 -75.69
C GLU A 58 13.16 30.25 -77.15
N LYS A 59 13.25 29.22 -77.99
CA LYS A 59 13.64 29.33 -79.42
C LYS A 59 12.46 29.49 -80.39
N ALA A 60 11.23 29.50 -79.89
CA ALA A 60 10.01 29.60 -80.70
C ALA A 60 9.19 30.89 -80.45
N ARG A 61 9.70 31.83 -79.66
CA ARG A 61 9.09 33.14 -79.42
C ARG A 61 10.19 34.19 -79.41
N LEU A 62 10.03 35.24 -80.23
CA LEU A 62 10.99 36.28 -80.65
C LEU A 62 11.80 35.81 -81.88
N SER A 63 11.69 36.37 -83.08
CA SER A 63 11.19 37.65 -83.60
C SER A 63 10.92 37.45 -85.14
N PRO A 64 10.29 38.37 -85.91
CA PRO A 64 10.70 39.78 -86.01
C PRO A 64 9.54 40.78 -85.97
N ASP A 65 9.83 41.97 -85.44
CA ASP A 65 9.52 43.22 -86.15
C ASP A 65 10.36 44.36 -85.57
N SER A 66 11.18 44.98 -86.42
CA SER A 66 11.51 46.41 -86.35
C SER A 66 12.15 46.86 -87.68
N ASN A 67 11.38 47.63 -88.44
CA ASN A 67 11.70 48.78 -89.30
C ASN A 67 13.07 48.89 -89.97
N ASP A 68 13.07 48.98 -91.31
CA ASP A 68 13.31 50.20 -92.15
C ASP A 68 13.31 49.77 -93.65
N PRO A 69 13.32 50.61 -94.70
CA PRO A 69 12.89 52.01 -94.90
C PRO A 69 12.04 52.22 -96.19
N SER A 70 11.63 53.49 -96.42
CA SER A 70 11.63 54.19 -97.72
C SER A 70 10.68 53.82 -98.89
N LEU A 71 9.88 54.85 -99.25
CA LEU A 71 9.71 55.50 -100.57
C LEU A 71 8.57 55.08 -101.53
N GLU A 72 7.88 56.15 -101.95
CA GLU A 72 7.26 56.42 -103.27
C GLU A 72 6.01 55.59 -103.64
N ASP A 73 4.92 56.15 -104.17
CA ASP A 73 4.79 57.28 -105.08
C ASP A 73 3.28 57.70 -105.15
N SER A 74 2.98 59.00 -105.18
CA SER A 74 2.46 59.75 -106.35
C SER A 74 0.92 59.69 -106.49
N ASP A 75 0.23 60.79 -106.17
CA ASP A 75 -0.14 61.94 -107.04
C ASP A 75 -1.54 61.74 -107.66
N ASP A 76 -2.49 62.56 -107.22
CA ASP A 76 -3.09 63.60 -108.06
C ASP A 76 -4.19 64.31 -107.25
N LYS A 77 -4.01 65.56 -106.81
CA LYS A 77 -3.88 66.84 -107.52
C LYS A 77 -5.22 67.48 -107.91
N LYS A 78 -5.21 68.80 -107.68
CA LYS A 78 -6.09 69.88 -108.18
C LYS A 78 -7.44 69.95 -107.46
N ILE A 79 -7.83 71.09 -106.90
CA ILE A 79 -7.79 72.46 -107.44
C ILE A 79 -7.31 73.38 -106.29
N HIS A 80 -6.18 74.10 -106.32
CA HIS A 80 -5.57 74.99 -107.32
C HIS A 80 -6.31 76.33 -107.43
N LEU A 81 -5.52 77.36 -107.76
CA LEU A 81 -5.89 78.65 -108.34
C LEU A 81 -6.10 79.77 -107.29
N ASP A 82 -5.39 80.88 -107.31
CA ASP A 82 -4.48 81.42 -108.32
C ASP A 82 -3.62 82.50 -107.64
N GLU A 83 -2.32 82.44 -107.89
CA GLU A 83 -1.61 83.38 -108.75
C GLU A 83 -1.15 84.60 -107.95
N ASP A 84 0.12 84.62 -107.61
CA ASP A 84 1.21 84.99 -108.52
C ASP A 84 1.23 86.49 -108.83
N TRP A 85 2.40 87.04 -108.50
CA TRP A 85 3.18 87.91 -109.35
C TRP A 85 2.62 89.33 -109.48
N ASP A 86 3.27 90.23 -108.78
CA ASP A 86 4.39 90.98 -109.38
C ASP A 86 3.85 91.87 -110.49
N LEU A 87 3.82 93.15 -110.20
CA LEU A 87 4.67 94.06 -110.96
C LEU A 87 4.71 95.35 -110.14
N HIS A 88 5.84 95.63 -109.51
CA HIS A 88 6.87 96.40 -110.19
C HIS A 88 6.23 97.47 -111.08
N HIS A 89 5.87 98.60 -110.47
CA HIS A 89 6.67 99.82 -110.61
C HIS A 89 6.86 100.23 -112.07
N ILE A 90 6.53 101.50 -112.35
CA ILE A 90 7.15 102.32 -113.41
C ILE A 90 6.57 101.95 -114.79
N THR A 91 6.11 102.81 -115.69
CA THR A 91 5.89 104.25 -115.86
C THR A 91 5.00 104.36 -117.11
N PHE A 92 4.63 105.57 -117.50
CA PHE A 92 3.77 105.90 -118.65
C PHE A 92 4.11 105.27 -120.02
N ASP A 93 5.25 104.59 -120.20
CA ASP A 93 5.74 104.23 -121.53
C ASP A 93 5.28 102.84 -122.05
N GLU A 94 4.85 101.89 -121.20
CA GLU A 94 4.39 100.55 -121.67
C GLU A 94 2.93 100.50 -122.18
N VAL A 95 2.24 101.64 -122.22
CA VAL A 95 0.90 101.77 -122.82
C VAL A 95 0.94 101.60 -124.35
N ASP A 96 2.05 101.99 -124.99
CA ASP A 96 2.20 101.95 -126.45
C ASP A 96 2.26 100.51 -127.01
N ASP A 97 2.82 99.56 -126.26
CA ASP A 97 2.93 98.16 -126.69
C ASP A 97 1.56 97.46 -126.72
N ARG A 98 0.66 97.78 -125.78
CA ARG A 98 -0.70 97.20 -125.76
C ARG A 98 -1.62 97.80 -126.81
N ILE A 99 -1.49 99.09 -127.13
CA ILE A 99 -2.24 99.72 -128.22
C ILE A 99 -1.88 99.07 -129.56
N SER A 100 -0.62 98.66 -129.73
CA SER A 100 -0.15 97.96 -130.92
C SER A 100 -0.77 96.55 -131.05
N ALA A 101 -0.93 95.80 -129.96
CA ALA A 101 -1.58 94.49 -129.97
C ALA A 101 -3.08 94.54 -130.35
N PHE A 102 -3.78 95.62 -129.97
CA PHE A 102 -5.17 95.84 -130.36
C PHE A 102 -5.34 96.20 -131.84
N GLN A 103 -4.29 96.63 -132.55
CA GLN A 103 -4.33 96.89 -133.99
C GLN A 103 -4.18 95.64 -134.87
N GLU A 104 -3.80 94.48 -134.30
CA GLU A 104 -3.61 93.22 -135.07
C GLU A 104 -4.82 92.26 -135.05
N ASP A 105 -5.85 92.50 -134.22
CA ASP A 105 -7.01 91.61 -134.13
C ASP A 105 -7.98 91.83 -135.32
N GLU A 106 -8.06 90.82 -136.19
CA GLU A 106 -8.82 90.78 -137.44
C GLU A 106 -10.32 91.10 -137.24
N PHE A 107 -10.87 90.77 -136.07
CA PHE A 107 -12.27 91.01 -135.73
C PHE A 107 -12.51 92.44 -135.25
N VAL A 108 -11.56 93.01 -134.50
CA VAL A 108 -11.59 94.41 -134.02
C VAL A 108 -11.35 95.38 -135.18
N SER A 109 -10.52 94.99 -136.15
CA SER A 109 -10.29 95.72 -137.39
C SER A 109 -11.56 95.82 -138.25
N GLN A 110 -12.32 94.73 -138.42
CA GLN A 110 -13.62 94.75 -139.11
C GLN A 110 -14.67 95.63 -138.42
N ALA A 111 -14.65 95.69 -137.08
CA ALA A 111 -15.56 96.53 -136.31
C ALA A 111 -15.23 98.04 -136.46
N LEU A 112 -13.94 98.39 -136.52
CA LEU A 112 -13.48 99.77 -136.73
C LEU A 112 -13.68 100.25 -138.18
N GLU A 113 -13.53 99.40 -139.20
CA GLU A 113 -13.78 99.75 -140.61
C GLU A 113 -15.26 100.04 -140.91
N ASN A 114 -16.19 99.38 -140.20
CA ASN A 114 -17.63 99.59 -140.38
C ASN A 114 -18.22 100.71 -139.51
N GLY A 115 -17.40 101.43 -138.74
CA GLY A 115 -17.84 102.55 -137.89
C GLY A 115 -18.89 102.16 -136.83
N MET A 116 -18.93 100.89 -136.43
CA MET A 116 -19.88 100.35 -135.44
C MET A 116 -19.27 100.36 -134.02
N ASP A 117 -20.07 100.78 -133.03
CA ASP A 117 -19.65 100.93 -131.63
C ASP A 117 -19.58 99.55 -130.90
N LEU A 118 -18.39 99.20 -130.39
CA LEU A 118 -18.06 97.91 -129.75
C LEU A 118 -18.87 97.60 -128.47
N ARG A 119 -19.55 98.58 -127.87
CA ARG A 119 -20.35 98.37 -126.66
C ARG A 119 -21.69 97.68 -126.88
N GLU A 120 -22.32 97.84 -128.04
CA GLU A 120 -23.60 97.17 -128.32
C GLU A 120 -23.43 95.66 -128.57
N TYR A 121 -22.30 95.25 -129.14
CA TYR A 121 -22.01 93.83 -129.43
C TYR A 121 -21.78 93.00 -128.15
N ALA A 122 -21.08 93.54 -127.16
CA ALA A 122 -20.88 92.86 -125.87
C ALA A 122 -22.20 92.51 -125.16
N ARG A 123 -23.23 93.35 -125.34
CA ARG A 123 -24.55 93.15 -124.73
C ARG A 123 -25.30 91.96 -125.32
N GLN A 124 -25.08 91.65 -126.60
CA GLN A 124 -25.75 90.54 -127.28
C GLN A 124 -25.23 89.17 -126.80
N ILE A 125 -23.93 89.09 -126.48
CA ILE A 125 -23.29 87.85 -125.97
C ILE A 125 -23.72 87.55 -124.53
N GLU A 126 -23.95 88.57 -123.70
CA GLU A 126 -24.42 88.37 -122.32
C GLU A 126 -25.80 87.70 -122.27
N ASP A 127 -26.71 88.04 -123.20
CA ASP A 127 -28.06 87.47 -123.23
C ASP A 127 -28.08 85.98 -123.66
N GLU A 128 -27.22 85.56 -124.61
CA GLU A 128 -27.12 84.14 -124.99
C GLU A 128 -26.61 83.27 -123.84
N LYS A 129 -25.62 83.76 -123.08
CA LYS A 129 -25.05 83.02 -121.94
C LYS A 129 -26.10 82.76 -120.84
N ALA A 130 -26.97 83.71 -120.56
CA ALA A 130 -27.98 83.58 -119.52
C ALA A 130 -29.03 82.48 -119.81
N SER A 131 -29.30 82.20 -121.09
CA SER A 131 -30.28 81.19 -121.51
C SER A 131 -29.81 79.75 -121.22
N MET A 132 -28.58 79.41 -121.58
CA MET A 132 -28.01 78.06 -121.43
C MET A 132 -27.88 77.65 -119.97
N GLN A 133 -27.46 78.58 -119.11
CA GLN A 133 -27.23 78.30 -117.69
C GLN A 133 -28.51 77.83 -116.98
N LYS A 134 -29.66 78.37 -117.40
CA LYS A 134 -30.96 78.03 -116.83
C LYS A 134 -31.47 76.63 -117.19
N GLN A 135 -31.02 76.06 -118.31
CA GLN A 135 -31.40 74.68 -118.68
C GLN A 135 -30.67 73.64 -117.82
N LEU A 136 -29.38 73.85 -117.52
CA LEU A 136 -28.58 72.89 -116.75
C LEU A 136 -29.02 72.80 -115.27
N GLU A 137 -29.36 73.92 -114.65
CA GLU A 137 -29.88 73.95 -113.28
C GLU A 137 -31.16 73.11 -113.14
N ASN A 138 -32.01 73.09 -114.17
CA ASN A 138 -33.27 72.37 -114.12
C ASN A 138 -33.09 70.85 -114.13
N ASP A 139 -32.06 70.34 -114.81
CA ASP A 139 -31.79 68.90 -114.91
C ASP A 139 -31.22 68.36 -113.59
N TYR A 140 -30.32 69.12 -112.95
CA TYR A 140 -29.77 68.78 -111.63
C TYR A 140 -30.85 68.73 -110.54
N VAL A 141 -31.82 69.65 -110.59
CA VAL A 141 -32.92 69.69 -109.62
C VAL A 141 -33.82 68.45 -109.73
N GLN A 142 -33.96 67.83 -110.91
CA GLN A 142 -34.83 66.66 -111.08
C GLN A 142 -34.30 65.38 -110.41
N HIS A 143 -32.98 65.20 -110.31
CA HIS A 143 -32.39 63.92 -109.88
C HIS A 143 -31.83 63.87 -108.45
N VAL A 144 -31.79 64.99 -107.73
CA VAL A 144 -31.26 65.05 -106.34
C VAL A 144 -31.96 64.10 -105.37
N GLN A 145 -33.30 63.96 -105.48
CA GLN A 145 -34.07 63.21 -104.50
C GLN A 145 -33.71 61.71 -104.46
N SER A 146 -33.44 61.10 -105.62
CA SER A 146 -33.10 59.67 -105.69
C SER A 146 -31.74 59.35 -105.05
N PHE A 147 -30.78 60.27 -105.10
CA PHE A 147 -29.47 60.09 -104.46
C PHE A 147 -29.56 60.24 -102.93
N VAL A 148 -30.43 61.13 -102.46
CA VAL A 148 -30.70 61.30 -101.03
C VAL A 148 -31.32 60.04 -100.43
N ASP A 149 -32.28 59.43 -101.13
CA ASP A 149 -32.97 58.23 -100.64
C ASP A 149 -32.02 57.03 -100.50
N LEU A 150 -31.12 56.79 -101.48
CA LEU A 150 -30.15 55.69 -101.41
C LEU A 150 -29.13 55.87 -100.26
N HIS A 151 -28.67 57.11 -100.04
CA HIS A 151 -27.75 57.40 -98.96
C HIS A 151 -28.39 57.13 -97.59
N SER A 152 -29.69 57.45 -97.45
CA SER A 152 -30.45 57.17 -96.24
C SER A 152 -30.59 55.67 -95.93
N GLU A 153 -30.73 54.81 -96.95
CA GLU A 153 -30.82 53.36 -96.72
C GLU A 153 -29.49 52.76 -96.25
N ILE A 154 -28.37 53.19 -96.82
CA ILE A 154 -27.04 52.72 -96.44
C ILE A 154 -26.71 53.14 -94.99
N GLU A 155 -27.00 54.39 -94.62
CA GLU A 155 -26.87 54.85 -93.23
C GLU A 155 -27.72 54.00 -92.27
N SER A 156 -28.90 53.54 -92.70
CA SER A 156 -29.77 52.71 -91.85
C SER A 156 -29.18 51.32 -91.57
N CYS A 157 -28.53 50.70 -92.55
CA CYS A 157 -27.91 49.38 -92.40
C CYS A 157 -26.66 49.45 -91.50
N ASP A 158 -25.82 50.48 -91.68
CA ASP A 158 -24.68 50.72 -90.79
C ASP A 158 -25.14 50.98 -89.35
N ALA A 159 -26.24 51.72 -89.16
CA ALA A 159 -26.82 51.92 -87.84
C ALA A 159 -27.37 50.63 -87.20
N VAL A 160 -27.75 49.61 -87.96
CA VAL A 160 -28.16 48.30 -87.42
C VAL A 160 -26.93 47.46 -87.03
N LEU A 161 -25.92 47.41 -87.89
CA LEU A 161 -24.70 46.64 -87.62
C LEU A 161 -23.93 47.22 -86.42
N GLY A 162 -23.83 48.55 -86.32
CA GLY A 162 -23.24 49.21 -85.15
C GLY A 162 -23.96 48.83 -83.84
N ARG A 163 -25.30 48.69 -83.86
CA ARG A 163 -26.07 48.26 -82.69
C ARG A 163 -25.79 46.80 -82.28
N MET A 164 -25.58 45.89 -83.23
CA MET A 164 -25.25 44.49 -82.90
C MET A 164 -23.82 44.35 -82.38
N GLU A 165 -22.88 45.10 -82.94
CA GLU A 165 -21.51 45.17 -82.44
C GLU A 165 -21.46 45.71 -81.01
N GLU A 166 -22.19 46.78 -80.74
CA GLU A 166 -22.29 47.36 -79.41
C GLU A 166 -22.85 46.36 -78.38
N LEU A 167 -23.92 45.63 -78.71
CA LEU A 167 -24.48 44.61 -77.83
C LEU A 167 -23.52 43.45 -77.53
N LEU A 168 -22.75 42.97 -78.52
CA LEU A 168 -21.79 41.89 -78.31
C LEU A 168 -20.58 42.35 -77.49
N ASN A 169 -20.09 43.57 -77.73
CA ASN A 169 -19.04 44.17 -76.92
C ASN A 169 -19.47 44.35 -75.46
N ILE A 170 -20.73 44.75 -75.22
CA ILE A 170 -21.31 44.83 -73.87
C ILE A 170 -21.35 43.42 -73.23
N PHE A 171 -21.88 42.41 -73.92
CA PHE A 171 -21.93 41.05 -73.37
C PHE A 171 -20.55 40.45 -73.08
N GLN A 172 -19.57 40.67 -73.95
CA GLN A 172 -18.19 40.24 -73.72
C GLN A 172 -17.58 40.96 -72.52
N SER A 173 -17.80 42.28 -72.40
CA SER A 173 -17.36 43.06 -71.24
C SER A 173 -17.99 42.53 -69.96
N ASP A 174 -19.30 42.30 -69.95
CA ASP A 174 -20.03 41.81 -68.77
C ASP A 174 -19.56 40.42 -68.34
N LEU A 175 -19.31 39.49 -69.27
CA LEU A 175 -18.85 38.15 -68.93
C LEU A 175 -17.39 38.14 -68.46
N GLY A 176 -16.56 39.04 -69.00
CA GLY A 176 -15.20 39.31 -68.51
C GLY A 176 -15.22 39.92 -67.11
N ASN A 177 -16.12 40.87 -66.86
CA ASN A 177 -16.31 41.52 -65.56
C ASN A 177 -16.79 40.50 -64.52
N ILE A 178 -17.82 39.70 -64.81
CA ILE A 178 -18.35 38.67 -63.89
C ILE A 178 -17.30 37.59 -63.61
N SER A 179 -16.58 37.11 -64.62
CA SER A 179 -15.52 36.11 -64.41
C SER A 179 -14.37 36.69 -63.58
N GLY A 180 -14.00 37.95 -63.82
CA GLY A 180 -13.05 38.68 -63.00
C GLY A 180 -13.53 38.87 -61.56
N GLU A 181 -14.81 39.16 -61.35
CA GLU A 181 -15.42 39.26 -60.01
C GLU A 181 -15.44 37.91 -59.29
N ILE A 182 -15.79 36.82 -59.97
CA ILE A 182 -15.79 35.46 -59.39
C ILE A 182 -14.37 35.04 -59.03
N GLN A 183 -13.39 35.27 -59.91
CA GLN A 183 -11.97 35.01 -59.65
C GLN A 183 -11.50 35.81 -58.43
N ASN A 184 -11.82 37.11 -58.37
CA ASN A 184 -11.50 37.99 -57.25
C ASN A 184 -12.17 37.51 -55.94
N LEU A 185 -13.42 37.05 -56.00
CA LEU A 185 -14.14 36.54 -54.84
C LEU A 185 -13.52 35.22 -54.34
N GLN A 186 -13.15 34.33 -55.26
CA GLN A 186 -12.51 33.05 -54.96
C GLN A 186 -11.12 33.24 -54.35
N GLU A 187 -10.33 34.16 -54.89
CA GLU A 187 -9.03 34.53 -54.34
C GLU A 187 -9.16 35.20 -52.97
N ARG A 188 -10.15 36.08 -52.78
CA ARG A 188 -10.47 36.67 -51.46
C ARG A 188 -10.91 35.60 -50.45
N SER A 189 -11.71 34.64 -50.86
CA SER A 189 -12.18 33.54 -50.01
C SER A 189 -11.03 32.63 -49.58
N SER A 190 -10.14 32.24 -50.51
CA SER A 190 -8.96 31.43 -50.20
C SER A 190 -8.01 32.19 -49.26
N HIS A 191 -7.77 33.48 -49.53
CA HIS A 191 -6.96 34.33 -48.67
C HIS A 191 -7.58 34.47 -47.27
N MET A 192 -8.91 34.62 -47.17
CA MET A 192 -9.59 34.71 -45.87
C MET A 192 -9.49 33.40 -45.10
N SER A 193 -9.60 32.26 -45.77
CA SER A 193 -9.45 30.93 -45.16
C SER A 193 -8.05 30.72 -44.59
N VAL A 194 -7.01 31.08 -45.34
CA VAL A 194 -5.61 31.04 -44.85
C VAL A 194 -5.42 31.97 -43.64
N ARG A 195 -5.94 33.21 -43.71
CA ARG A 195 -5.90 34.14 -42.56
C ARG A 195 -6.59 33.56 -41.33
N LEU A 196 -7.75 32.94 -41.48
CA LEU A 196 -8.50 32.33 -40.40
C LEU A 196 -7.75 31.14 -39.79
N LYS A 197 -7.15 30.27 -40.62
CA LYS A 197 -6.33 29.14 -40.16
C LYS A 197 -5.11 29.62 -39.37
N ASN A 198 -4.42 30.64 -39.86
CA ASN A 198 -3.28 31.24 -39.16
C ASN A 198 -3.70 31.89 -37.85
N ARG A 199 -4.82 32.62 -37.81
CA ARG A 199 -5.37 33.22 -36.59
C ARG A 199 -5.75 32.17 -35.55
N LYS A 200 -6.45 31.09 -35.93
CA LYS A 200 -6.79 29.98 -35.02
C LYS A 200 -5.54 29.29 -34.46
N ALA A 201 -4.51 29.09 -35.29
CA ALA A 201 -3.25 28.50 -34.85
C ALA A 201 -2.52 29.39 -33.82
N VAL A 202 -2.52 30.72 -34.04
CA VAL A 202 -1.95 31.69 -33.10
C VAL A 202 -2.78 31.76 -31.82
N GLU A 203 -4.11 31.83 -31.93
CA GLU A 203 -5.04 31.83 -30.80
C GLU A 203 -4.83 30.60 -29.91
N GLY A 204 -4.70 29.41 -30.49
CA GLY A 204 -4.44 28.19 -29.72
C GLY A 204 -3.10 28.22 -28.96
N LYS A 205 -2.04 28.77 -29.57
CA LYS A 205 -0.73 28.91 -28.90
C LYS A 205 -0.74 30.00 -27.82
N LEU A 206 -1.37 31.14 -28.11
CA LEU A 206 -1.48 32.26 -27.19
C LEU A 206 -2.38 31.89 -26.00
N GLY A 207 -3.54 31.26 -26.26
CA GLY A 207 -4.47 30.79 -25.25
C GLY A 207 -3.83 29.82 -24.26
N LYS A 208 -3.07 28.83 -24.77
CA LYS A 208 -2.29 27.89 -23.91
C LYS A 208 -1.27 28.63 -23.03
N THR A 209 -0.61 29.64 -23.57
CA THR A 209 0.41 30.42 -22.85
C THR A 209 -0.26 31.33 -21.80
N LEU A 210 -1.39 31.94 -22.14
CA LEU A 210 -2.14 32.84 -21.28
C LEU A 210 -2.81 32.09 -20.11
N GLN A 211 -3.47 30.95 -20.39
CA GLN A 211 -4.09 30.11 -19.36
C GLN A 211 -3.05 29.54 -18.37
N GLY A 212 -1.83 29.29 -18.85
CA GLY A 212 -0.72 28.84 -18.00
C GLY A 212 -0.11 29.92 -17.10
N MET A 213 -0.38 31.21 -17.38
CA MET A 213 0.24 32.35 -16.70
C MET A 213 -0.74 33.20 -15.89
N VAL A 214 -2.01 33.28 -16.29
CA VAL A 214 -3.00 34.14 -15.65
C VAL A 214 -3.61 33.45 -14.43
N ILE A 215 -3.48 34.08 -13.28
CA ILE A 215 -4.21 33.74 -12.05
C ILE A 215 -5.36 34.75 -11.88
N PRO A 216 -6.61 34.30 -11.73
CA PRO A 216 -7.72 35.19 -11.45
C PRO A 216 -7.57 35.90 -10.09
N PRO A 217 -7.92 37.20 -9.96
CA PRO A 217 -7.72 37.97 -8.72
C PRO A 217 -8.44 37.39 -7.49
N TYR A 218 -9.61 36.76 -7.68
CA TYR A 218 -10.34 36.12 -6.58
C TYR A 218 -9.59 34.92 -5.99
N VAL A 219 -8.80 34.20 -6.80
CA VAL A 219 -7.96 33.07 -6.34
C VAL A 219 -6.83 33.60 -5.47
N ILE A 220 -6.20 34.71 -5.89
CA ILE A 220 -5.16 35.38 -5.10
C ILE A 220 -5.74 35.81 -3.76
N LYS A 221 -6.89 36.50 -3.77
CA LYS A 221 -7.56 36.97 -2.55
C LYS A 221 -7.91 35.82 -1.60
N LYS A 222 -8.45 34.70 -2.11
CA LYS A 222 -8.78 33.52 -1.30
C LYS A 222 -7.54 32.90 -0.66
N ILE A 223 -6.39 32.89 -1.33
CA ILE A 223 -5.14 32.34 -0.77
C ILE A 223 -4.49 33.29 0.24
N THR A 224 -4.58 34.60 0.03
CA THR A 224 -3.94 35.60 0.90
C THR A 224 -4.74 35.88 2.18
N GLU A 225 -6.07 35.87 2.09
CA GLU A 225 -7.00 36.31 3.15
C GLU A 225 -7.97 35.23 3.64
N GLY A 226 -8.23 34.20 2.83
CA GLY A 226 -9.26 33.21 3.13
C GLY A 226 -8.80 32.08 4.04
N GLU A 227 -9.77 31.44 4.70
CA GLU A 227 -9.55 30.22 5.48
C GLU A 227 -9.26 29.01 4.59
N VAL A 228 -8.55 28.04 5.18
CA VAL A 228 -8.17 26.77 4.53
C VAL A 228 -9.36 25.81 4.54
N ASP A 229 -10.06 25.76 3.41
CA ASP A 229 -11.16 24.84 3.11
C ASP A 229 -10.81 23.96 1.88
N GLU A 230 -11.73 23.08 1.46
CA GLU A 230 -11.54 22.24 0.26
C GLU A 230 -11.34 23.08 -1.02
N ALA A 231 -12.04 24.21 -1.12
CA ALA A 231 -11.90 25.12 -2.25
C ALA A 231 -10.49 25.75 -2.27
N TRP A 232 -9.97 26.13 -1.11
CA TRP A 232 -8.60 26.65 -0.93
C TRP A 232 -7.56 25.63 -1.42
N LEU A 233 -7.73 24.35 -1.08
CA LEU A 233 -6.87 23.27 -1.57
C LEU A 233 -6.90 23.17 -3.11
N GLN A 234 -8.08 23.16 -3.72
CA GLN A 234 -8.20 23.10 -5.18
C GLN A 234 -7.53 24.30 -5.87
N TYR A 235 -7.71 25.50 -5.32
CA TYR A 235 -7.06 26.71 -5.80
C TYR A 235 -5.53 26.66 -5.68
N LEU A 236 -5.01 26.12 -4.57
CA LEU A 236 -3.57 25.92 -4.42
C LEU A 236 -3.02 24.95 -5.47
N LEU A 237 -3.71 23.84 -5.74
CA LEU A 237 -3.29 22.86 -6.75
C LEU A 237 -3.29 23.48 -8.16
N ALA A 238 -4.28 24.31 -8.49
CA ALA A 238 -4.32 25.05 -9.74
C ALA A 238 -3.11 26.00 -9.89
N ILE A 239 -2.79 26.74 -8.82
CA ILE A 239 -1.61 27.60 -8.80
C ILE A 239 -0.31 26.81 -8.86
N ASN A 240 -0.23 25.66 -8.19
CA ASN A 240 0.94 24.78 -8.26
C ASN A 240 1.21 24.32 -9.70
N LYS A 241 0.15 23.99 -10.47
CA LYS A 241 0.24 23.67 -11.90
C LYS A 241 0.73 24.85 -12.74
N GLN A 242 0.22 26.05 -12.49
CA GLN A 242 0.66 27.27 -13.19
C GLN A 242 2.12 27.62 -12.86
N MET A 243 2.52 27.50 -11.60
CA MET A 243 3.92 27.67 -11.20
C MET A 243 4.85 26.66 -11.88
N ARG A 244 4.43 25.41 -12.06
CA ARG A 244 5.21 24.41 -12.84
C ARG A 244 5.31 24.82 -14.32
N PHE A 245 4.23 25.33 -14.90
CA PHE A 245 4.22 25.82 -16.28
C PHE A 245 5.15 27.02 -16.49
N VAL A 246 5.14 28.00 -15.58
CA VAL A 246 6.03 29.17 -15.65
C VAL A 246 7.48 28.76 -15.50
N LYS A 247 7.80 27.86 -14.56
CA LYS A 247 9.17 27.34 -14.38
C LYS A 247 9.67 26.58 -15.62
N ALA A 248 8.83 25.77 -16.24
CA ALA A 248 9.18 25.02 -17.47
C ALA A 248 9.45 25.94 -18.68
N ASN A 249 8.81 27.11 -18.73
CA ASN A 249 8.94 28.07 -19.83
C ASN A 249 9.84 29.26 -19.51
N GLN A 250 10.57 29.23 -18.38
CA GLN A 250 11.36 30.35 -17.86
C GLN A 250 12.45 30.83 -18.83
N ASN A 251 12.99 29.91 -19.66
CA ASN A 251 14.04 30.21 -20.64
C ASN A 251 13.51 30.75 -21.98
N ARG A 252 12.19 30.88 -22.14
CA ARG A 252 11.61 31.45 -23.37
C ARG A 252 11.69 32.98 -23.32
N PRO A 253 11.92 33.66 -24.46
CA PRO A 253 12.03 35.12 -24.54
C PRO A 253 10.64 35.82 -24.43
N ILE A 254 9.87 35.54 -23.37
CA ILE A 254 8.55 36.11 -23.12
C ILE A 254 8.65 37.06 -21.92
N LYS A 255 8.55 38.37 -22.17
CA LYS A 255 8.65 39.42 -21.13
C LYS A 255 7.66 39.22 -19.98
N ALA A 256 6.44 38.76 -20.28
CA ALA A 256 5.39 38.55 -19.28
C ALA A 256 5.74 37.45 -18.26
N LEU A 257 6.44 36.38 -18.67
CA LEU A 257 6.89 35.32 -17.75
C LEU A 257 7.89 35.86 -16.72
N ARG A 258 8.74 36.82 -17.12
CA ARG A 258 9.69 37.49 -16.22
C ARG A 258 8.98 38.33 -15.16
N ASN A 259 7.85 38.95 -15.52
CA ASN A 259 7.08 39.80 -14.60
C ASN A 259 6.20 39.00 -13.64
N VAL A 260 5.69 37.84 -14.07
CA VAL A 260 4.80 37.00 -13.25
C VAL A 260 5.58 36.15 -12.23
N GLY A 261 6.83 35.81 -12.52
CA GLY A 261 7.69 35.04 -11.60
C GLY A 261 7.76 35.59 -10.16
N PRO A 262 8.12 36.87 -9.95
CA PRO A 262 8.16 37.47 -8.61
C PRO A 262 6.82 37.47 -7.87
N GLU A 263 5.70 37.69 -8.55
CA GLU A 263 4.37 37.69 -7.93
C GLU A 263 3.94 36.26 -7.54
N LEU A 264 4.25 35.26 -8.37
CA LEU A 264 4.08 33.85 -8.00
C LEU A 264 4.92 33.48 -6.78
N GLU A 265 6.13 34.01 -6.68
CA GLU A 265 7.01 33.74 -5.55
C GLU A 265 6.48 34.34 -4.24
N LYS A 266 5.93 35.56 -4.28
CA LYS A 266 5.22 36.15 -3.13
C LYS A 266 4.00 35.30 -2.73
N LEU A 267 3.23 34.85 -3.72
CA LEU A 267 2.06 33.99 -3.48
C LEU A 267 2.48 32.63 -2.88
N ARG A 268 3.59 32.05 -3.35
CA ARG A 268 4.19 30.82 -2.80
C ARG A 268 4.54 31.00 -1.32
N LEU A 269 5.24 32.07 -0.98
CA LEU A 269 5.62 32.38 0.40
C LEU A 269 4.40 32.57 1.30
N ARG A 270 3.42 33.35 0.85
CA ARG A 270 2.19 33.58 1.61
C ARG A 270 1.40 32.28 1.83
N ALA A 271 1.22 31.47 0.77
CA ALA A 271 0.56 30.18 0.87
C ALA A 271 1.30 29.23 1.83
N ALA A 272 2.64 29.19 1.79
CA ALA A 272 3.43 28.35 2.68
C ALA A 272 3.24 28.72 4.16
N ILE A 273 3.21 30.02 4.47
CA ILE A 273 2.95 30.51 5.84
C ILE A 273 1.54 30.11 6.30
N THR A 274 0.51 30.34 5.47
CA THR A 274 -0.87 29.98 5.81
C THR A 274 -1.02 28.47 6.06
N ILE A 275 -0.41 27.62 5.22
CA ILE A 275 -0.43 26.16 5.39
C ILE A 275 0.28 25.76 6.68
N ARG A 276 1.43 26.37 6.97
CA ARG A 276 2.17 26.12 8.20
C ARG A 276 1.32 26.45 9.42
N ASP A 277 0.77 27.66 9.48
CA ASP A 277 0.00 28.12 10.63
C ASP A 277 -1.27 27.25 10.82
N PHE A 278 -1.90 26.82 9.72
CA PHE A 278 -3.00 25.85 9.74
C PHE A 278 -2.58 24.52 10.38
N PHE A 279 -1.50 23.89 9.90
CA PHE A 279 -1.07 22.60 10.46
C PHE A 279 -0.61 22.73 11.91
N ILE A 280 0.16 23.77 12.27
CA ILE A 280 0.59 24.01 13.66
C ILE A 280 -0.62 24.14 14.59
N SER A 281 -1.63 24.93 14.20
CA SER A 281 -2.87 25.07 14.97
C SER A 281 -3.60 23.73 15.15
N ARG A 282 -3.69 22.91 14.09
CA ARG A 282 -4.31 21.58 14.15
C ARG A 282 -3.50 20.58 14.98
N ILE A 283 -2.18 20.65 14.94
CA ILE A 283 -1.29 19.85 15.78
C ILE A 283 -1.52 20.18 17.25
N HIS A 284 -1.60 21.45 17.62
CA HIS A 284 -1.88 21.84 19.00
C HIS A 284 -3.27 21.35 19.47
N SER A 285 -4.23 21.27 18.55
CA SER A 285 -5.56 20.73 18.83
C SER A 285 -5.55 19.22 19.17
N LEU A 286 -4.51 18.47 18.79
CA LEU A 286 -4.36 17.05 19.14
C LEU A 286 -4.17 16.84 20.65
N CYS A 287 -3.65 17.85 21.36
CA CYS A 287 -3.44 17.79 22.81
C CYS A 287 -4.70 18.12 23.64
N VAL A 288 -5.79 18.52 22.99
CA VAL A 288 -7.04 18.83 23.69
C VAL A 288 -7.64 17.54 24.25
N PRO A 289 -8.01 17.50 25.55
CA PRO A 289 -8.61 16.32 26.16
C PRO A 289 -9.90 15.91 25.44
N ASN A 290 -10.16 14.60 25.34
CA ASN A 290 -11.26 13.96 24.61
C ASN A 290 -11.16 13.98 23.07
N THR A 291 -10.08 14.50 22.50
CA THR A 291 -9.82 14.41 21.07
C THR A 291 -9.25 13.04 20.72
N ASN A 292 -9.88 12.32 19.80
CA ASN A 292 -9.30 11.11 19.24
C ASN A 292 -8.29 11.47 18.14
N ILE A 293 -7.01 11.25 18.42
CA ILE A 293 -5.90 11.55 17.51
C ILE A 293 -6.08 10.85 16.16
N GLN A 294 -6.48 9.58 16.14
CA GLN A 294 -6.66 8.81 14.91
C GLN A 294 -7.76 9.42 14.02
N ILE A 295 -8.87 9.86 14.62
CA ILE A 295 -9.95 10.51 13.87
C ILE A 295 -9.47 11.83 13.29
N MET A 296 -8.72 12.64 14.04
CA MET A 296 -8.16 13.90 13.53
C MET A 296 -7.14 13.68 12.41
N GLN A 297 -6.28 12.68 12.55
CA GLN A 297 -5.32 12.27 11.52
C GLN A 297 -6.02 11.90 10.21
N GLN A 298 -7.09 11.09 10.28
CA GLN A 298 -7.84 10.68 9.10
C GLN A 298 -8.70 11.80 8.50
N SER A 299 -9.47 12.51 9.32
CA SER A 299 -10.45 13.50 8.85
C SER A 299 -9.85 14.85 8.45
N VAL A 300 -8.72 15.23 9.05
CA VAL A 300 -8.07 16.53 8.81
C VAL A 300 -6.74 16.35 8.08
N PHE A 301 -5.77 15.66 8.67
CA PHE A 301 -4.42 15.64 8.12
C PHE A 301 -4.35 14.93 6.77
N LEU A 302 -4.88 13.70 6.66
CA LEU A 302 -4.86 12.96 5.39
C LEU A 302 -5.70 13.66 4.30
N LYS A 303 -6.84 14.25 4.67
CA LYS A 303 -7.67 15.03 3.75
C LYS A 303 -6.91 16.22 3.14
N TYR A 304 -6.09 16.90 3.92
CA TYR A 304 -5.28 18.04 3.50
C TYR A 304 -3.82 17.68 3.20
N LYS A 305 -3.50 16.39 2.95
CA LYS A 305 -2.14 15.91 2.67
C LYS A 305 -1.45 16.67 1.54
N GLU A 306 -2.19 17.00 0.48
CA GLU A 306 -1.68 17.76 -0.67
C GLU A 306 -1.13 19.14 -0.29
N LEU A 307 -1.63 19.75 0.79
CA LEU A 307 -1.09 21.00 1.33
C LEU A 307 0.31 20.79 1.89
N HIS A 308 0.51 19.71 2.64
CA HIS A 308 1.83 19.37 3.17
C HIS A 308 2.80 19.06 2.02
N MET A 309 2.35 18.30 1.02
CA MET A 309 3.16 17.99 -0.17
C MET A 309 3.60 19.27 -0.89
N PHE A 310 2.70 20.24 -1.06
CA PHE A 310 3.04 21.54 -1.65
C PHE A 310 4.17 22.25 -0.88
N VAL A 311 4.07 22.33 0.45
CA VAL A 311 5.09 22.97 1.28
C VAL A 311 6.40 22.19 1.25
N LEU A 312 6.35 20.85 1.25
CA LEU A 312 7.53 20.01 1.15
C LEU A 312 8.30 20.22 -0.17
N GLU A 313 7.58 20.38 -1.29
CA GLU A 313 8.20 20.62 -2.60
C GLU A 313 8.76 22.03 -2.75
N ARG A 314 8.08 23.03 -2.18
CA ARG A 314 8.31 24.44 -2.51
C ARG A 314 8.88 25.28 -1.38
N HIS A 315 8.80 24.85 -0.12
CA HIS A 315 9.26 25.58 1.05
C HIS A 315 9.70 24.62 2.18
N GLN A 316 10.92 24.09 2.07
CA GLN A 316 11.42 23.04 2.97
C GLN A 316 11.44 23.44 4.46
N GLU A 317 11.77 24.69 4.80
CA GLU A 317 11.83 25.13 6.21
C GLU A 317 10.49 25.00 6.93
N ALA A 318 9.41 25.50 6.33
CA ALA A 318 8.05 25.35 6.85
C ALA A 318 7.62 23.88 6.98
N ALA A 319 8.03 23.00 6.05
CA ALA A 319 7.77 21.57 6.16
C ALA A 319 8.53 20.93 7.34
N ILE A 320 9.79 21.32 7.56
CA ILE A 320 10.58 20.88 8.71
C ILE A 320 9.95 21.36 10.01
N GLU A 321 9.46 22.60 10.05
CA GLU A 321 8.78 23.18 11.22
C GLU A 321 7.49 22.41 11.57
N ILE A 322 6.63 22.13 10.59
CA ILE A 322 5.41 21.32 10.78
C ILE A 322 5.78 19.93 11.33
N ARG A 323 6.76 19.28 10.71
CA ARG A 323 7.22 17.93 11.12
C ARG A 323 7.78 17.94 12.54
N GLN A 324 8.63 18.89 12.88
CA GLN A 324 9.23 19.00 14.22
C GLN A 324 8.16 19.29 15.28
N ASN A 325 7.22 20.19 14.99
CA ASN A 325 6.13 20.50 15.92
C ASN A 325 5.23 19.27 16.15
N TYR A 326 4.94 18.51 15.09
CA TYR A 326 4.20 17.25 15.17
C TYR A 326 4.92 16.23 16.07
N ILE A 327 6.21 15.99 15.80
CA ILE A 327 7.04 15.07 16.58
C ILE A 327 7.06 15.46 18.06
N ASN A 328 7.34 16.72 18.38
CA ASN A 328 7.44 17.18 19.76
C ASN A 328 6.12 17.08 20.51
N THR A 329 5.02 17.44 19.84
CA THR A 329 3.67 17.38 20.40
C THR A 329 3.25 15.95 20.72
N LEU A 330 3.42 15.02 19.76
CA LEU A 330 3.04 13.63 19.97
C LEU A 330 3.98 12.89 20.92
N ARG A 331 5.28 13.19 20.88
CA ARG A 331 6.23 12.65 21.86
C ARG A 331 5.79 13.00 23.28
N TRP A 332 5.45 14.26 23.51
CA TRP A 332 4.94 14.71 24.81
C TRP A 332 3.61 14.03 25.15
N TYR A 333 2.67 13.96 24.21
CA TYR A 333 1.36 13.35 24.43
C TYR A 333 1.46 11.87 24.84
N PHE A 334 2.12 11.05 24.02
CA PHE A 334 2.22 9.61 24.27
C PHE A 334 3.04 9.34 25.54
N HIS A 335 4.14 10.05 25.74
CA HIS A 335 4.95 9.87 26.94
C HIS A 335 4.12 10.12 28.22
N ASN A 336 3.42 11.27 28.32
CA ASN A 336 2.61 11.58 29.49
C ASN A 336 1.44 10.61 29.67
N HIS A 337 0.80 10.21 28.57
CA HIS A 337 -0.32 9.28 28.62
C HIS A 337 0.11 7.91 29.15
N PHE A 338 1.18 7.33 28.58
CA PHE A 338 1.69 6.03 29.00
C PHE A 338 2.37 6.08 30.37
N GLU A 339 2.98 7.20 30.77
CA GLU A 339 3.51 7.36 32.12
C GLU A 339 2.39 7.34 33.17
N ARG A 340 1.29 8.08 32.94
CA ARG A 340 0.11 8.06 33.81
C ARG A 340 -0.54 6.68 33.82
N TYR A 341 -0.66 6.05 32.64
CA TYR A 341 -1.25 4.72 32.52
C TYR A 341 -0.44 3.67 33.27
N SER A 342 0.88 3.67 33.11
CA SER A 342 1.82 2.80 33.85
C SER A 342 1.67 2.96 35.37
N LYS A 343 1.65 4.21 35.86
CA LYS A 343 1.45 4.50 37.29
C LYS A 343 0.07 4.04 37.79
N GLY A 344 -0.97 4.19 36.98
CA GLY A 344 -2.33 3.72 37.28
C GLY A 344 -2.41 2.19 37.37
N LEU A 345 -1.88 1.48 36.37
CA LEU A 345 -1.82 0.03 36.35
C LEU A 345 -1.02 -0.52 37.55
N GLY A 346 0.08 0.12 37.92
CA GLY A 346 0.87 -0.27 39.09
C GLY A 346 0.09 -0.28 40.42
N LYS A 347 -0.92 0.59 40.59
CA LYS A 347 -1.78 0.61 41.78
C LYS A 347 -2.78 -0.55 41.83
N LEU A 348 -3.11 -1.10 40.67
CA LEU A 348 -4.06 -2.20 40.49
C LEU A 348 -3.40 -3.58 40.61
N GLN A 349 -2.09 -3.64 40.81
CA GLN A 349 -1.36 -4.89 40.93
C GLN A 349 -1.76 -5.66 42.20
N ALA A 350 -2.09 -6.94 42.03
CA ALA A 350 -2.25 -7.89 43.12
C ALA A 350 -0.90 -8.18 43.80
N VAL A 351 -0.93 -8.76 45.01
CA VAL A 351 0.31 -9.06 45.76
C VAL A 351 1.19 -10.03 44.97
N ALA A 352 2.40 -9.60 44.61
CA ALA A 352 3.36 -10.41 43.88
C ALA A 352 3.88 -11.60 44.72
N ALA A 353 4.26 -12.69 44.03
CA ALA A 353 4.92 -13.83 44.65
C ALA A 353 6.29 -13.42 45.19
N ASP A 354 6.57 -13.80 46.42
CA ASP A 354 7.80 -13.45 47.12
C ASP A 354 8.75 -14.66 47.28
N LYS A 355 9.92 -14.45 47.89
CA LYS A 355 10.92 -15.51 48.11
C LYS A 355 10.38 -16.69 48.94
N THR A 356 9.30 -16.49 49.69
CA THR A 356 8.66 -17.54 50.50
C THR A 356 7.67 -18.39 49.68
N ASP A 357 7.41 -18.01 48.43
CA ASP A 357 6.56 -18.73 47.49
C ASP A 357 7.40 -19.59 46.52
N LEU A 358 8.68 -19.86 46.84
CA LEU A 358 9.48 -20.89 46.16
C LEU A 358 9.01 -22.31 46.53
N ILE A 359 9.18 -23.26 45.61
CA ILE A 359 8.65 -24.63 45.73
C ILE A 359 9.13 -25.35 47.00
N GLY A 360 10.43 -25.25 47.31
CA GLY A 360 11.08 -25.92 48.43
C GLY A 360 11.12 -25.11 49.73
N VAL A 361 10.15 -24.21 49.96
CA VAL A 361 9.98 -23.51 51.24
C VAL A 361 8.90 -24.20 52.08
N GLU A 362 9.24 -24.57 53.32
CA GLU A 362 8.33 -25.23 54.26
C GLU A 362 7.19 -24.31 54.72
N GLU A 363 5.98 -24.85 54.88
CA GLU A 363 4.85 -24.11 55.46
C GLU A 363 4.99 -23.86 56.98
N ASN A 364 5.70 -24.75 57.69
CA ASN A 364 5.78 -24.73 59.15
C ASN A 364 6.74 -23.67 59.72
N MET A 365 7.68 -23.14 58.94
CA MET A 365 8.52 -22.00 59.37
C MET A 365 7.72 -20.70 59.55
N ARG A 366 6.45 -20.64 59.10
CA ARG A 366 5.60 -19.45 59.21
C ARG A 366 4.92 -19.28 60.59
N LYS A 367 5.08 -20.23 61.52
CA LYS A 367 4.52 -20.14 62.89
C LYS A 367 5.48 -19.54 63.94
N SER A 368 6.72 -19.20 63.58
CA SER A 368 7.69 -18.66 64.53
C SER A 368 7.95 -17.16 64.30
N GLY A 369 6.99 -16.32 64.68
CA GLY A 369 7.12 -14.86 64.60
C GLY A 369 6.07 -14.15 65.47
N ILE A 370 6.31 -14.08 66.78
CA ILE A 370 5.39 -13.52 67.80
C ILE A 370 5.23 -11.97 67.70
N PHE A 371 5.82 -11.30 66.71
CA PHE A 371 5.82 -9.82 66.60
C PHE A 371 5.37 -9.24 65.23
N SER A 372 4.48 -9.90 64.47
CA SER A 372 3.91 -9.29 63.26
C SER A 372 2.38 -9.20 63.34
N GLY A 373 1.90 -8.06 63.83
CA GLY A 373 0.50 -7.76 64.11
C GLY A 373 -0.33 -7.23 62.93
N ASN A 374 -0.07 -7.67 61.69
CA ASN A 374 -1.00 -7.42 60.59
C ASN A 374 -1.70 -8.73 60.23
N LYS A 375 -3.05 -8.73 60.29
CA LYS A 375 -3.91 -9.79 59.75
C LYS A 375 -3.35 -10.26 58.41
N VAL A 376 -2.75 -11.45 58.38
CA VAL A 376 -2.37 -12.11 57.15
C VAL A 376 -3.68 -12.52 56.49
N THR A 377 -4.19 -11.65 55.61
CA THR A 377 -5.16 -12.06 54.59
C THR A 377 -4.62 -13.34 53.97
N LEU A 378 -5.40 -14.42 54.03
CA LEU A 378 -5.10 -15.68 53.35
C LEU A 378 -4.79 -15.35 51.89
N LYS A 379 -3.51 -15.25 51.53
CA LYS A 379 -3.09 -15.28 50.13
C LYS A 379 -3.68 -16.59 49.59
N ASP A 380 -4.51 -16.54 48.55
CA ASP A 380 -4.87 -17.73 47.76
C ASP A 380 -3.59 -18.23 47.07
N LYS A 381 -2.74 -18.92 47.83
CA LYS A 381 -1.43 -19.42 47.40
C LYS A 381 -1.54 -20.55 46.37
N THR A 382 -2.73 -21.10 46.20
CA THR A 382 -3.07 -22.14 45.22
C THR A 382 -2.85 -21.69 43.78
N ASN A 383 -2.84 -20.38 43.49
CA ASN A 383 -2.74 -19.85 42.12
C ASN A 383 -1.31 -19.43 41.68
N VAL A 384 -0.27 -19.63 42.50
CA VAL A 384 1.11 -19.23 42.13
C VAL A 384 1.75 -20.23 41.17
N PHE A 385 1.48 -21.53 41.38
CA PHE A 385 2.07 -22.62 40.59
C PHE A 385 1.11 -23.16 39.53
N ALA A 386 -0.19 -23.12 39.80
CA ALA A 386 -1.22 -23.57 38.89
C ALA A 386 -1.55 -22.51 37.84
N LEU A 387 -1.82 -22.96 36.62
CA LEU A 387 -2.15 -22.09 35.50
C LEU A 387 -3.58 -21.54 35.60
N GLY A 388 -4.56 -22.38 35.96
CA GLY A 388 -5.96 -21.97 36.18
C GLY A 388 -6.51 -21.01 35.12
N ASP A 389 -7.23 -19.99 35.57
CA ASP A 389 -7.81 -18.93 34.71
C ASP A 389 -6.73 -17.96 34.15
N ARG A 390 -5.47 -18.07 34.59
CA ARG A 390 -4.38 -17.18 34.14
C ARG A 390 -4.06 -17.37 32.67
N ILE A 391 -4.35 -18.55 32.10
CA ILE A 391 -4.20 -18.82 30.67
C ILE A 391 -5.06 -17.88 29.81
N ASP A 392 -6.17 -17.37 30.35
CA ASP A 392 -7.05 -16.45 29.61
C ASP A 392 -6.38 -15.10 29.34
N ALA A 393 -5.29 -14.78 30.04
CA ALA A 393 -4.42 -13.65 29.70
C ALA A 393 -3.85 -13.76 28.27
N LEU A 394 -3.75 -14.96 27.69
CA LEU A 394 -3.32 -15.17 26.29
C LEU A 394 -4.43 -14.97 25.26
N ARG A 395 -5.69 -14.89 25.67
CA ARG A 395 -6.83 -14.68 24.76
C ARG A 395 -6.93 -13.20 24.38
N MET A 396 -6.12 -12.79 23.39
CA MET A 396 -5.97 -11.39 22.94
C MET A 396 -7.31 -10.69 22.60
N HIS A 397 -8.33 -11.42 22.13
CA HIS A 397 -9.60 -10.84 21.67
C HIS A 397 -10.69 -10.65 22.75
N ASP A 398 -10.69 -11.45 23.83
CA ASP A 398 -11.82 -11.48 24.79
C ASP A 398 -11.65 -10.54 25.98
N SER A 399 -10.41 -10.32 26.42
CA SER A 399 -10.09 -9.44 27.56
C SER A 399 -9.60 -8.09 27.03
N GLY A 400 -10.52 -7.12 26.93
CA GLY A 400 -10.19 -5.76 26.49
C GLY A 400 -9.12 -5.06 27.35
N VAL A 401 -8.70 -3.87 26.92
CA VAL A 401 -7.75 -3.02 27.66
C VAL A 401 -8.32 -2.63 29.03
N ILE A 402 -7.48 -2.68 30.07
CA ILE A 402 -7.85 -2.31 31.44
C ILE A 402 -8.07 -0.80 31.51
N LEU A 403 -9.30 -0.40 31.77
CA LEU A 403 -9.64 0.99 32.04
C LEU A 403 -9.38 1.30 33.51
N VAL A 404 -8.27 1.99 33.82
CA VAL A 404 -7.79 2.24 35.19
C VAL A 404 -8.91 2.78 36.10
N HIS A 405 -9.65 3.80 35.67
CA HIS A 405 -10.73 4.38 36.48
C HIS A 405 -11.84 3.36 36.82
N VAL A 406 -12.23 2.52 35.86
CA VAL A 406 -13.28 1.51 36.07
C VAL A 406 -12.80 0.41 37.02
N ALA A 407 -11.51 0.05 36.91
CA ALA A 407 -10.89 -0.92 37.80
C ALA A 407 -10.72 -0.37 39.23
N GLU A 408 -10.36 0.91 39.37
CA GLU A 408 -10.28 1.60 40.68
C GLU A 408 -11.67 1.70 41.34
N ASP A 409 -12.73 2.05 40.58
CA ASP A 409 -14.11 2.11 41.10
C ASP A 409 -14.61 0.75 41.61
N LYS A 410 -14.17 -0.34 40.99
CA LYS A 410 -14.55 -1.71 41.35
C LYS A 410 -13.59 -2.37 42.35
N ASP A 411 -12.56 -1.66 42.80
CA ASP A 411 -11.43 -2.18 43.60
C ASP A 411 -10.87 -3.51 43.06
N GLN A 412 -10.79 -3.63 41.73
CA GLN A 412 -10.31 -4.84 41.07
C GLN A 412 -8.78 -4.89 41.10
N LYS A 413 -8.23 -6.03 41.56
CA LYS A 413 -6.80 -6.33 41.50
C LYS A 413 -6.50 -7.31 40.39
N TYR A 414 -5.39 -7.07 39.70
CA TYR A 414 -4.98 -7.85 38.53
C TYR A 414 -3.62 -8.49 38.77
N GLN A 415 -3.42 -9.67 38.20
CA GLN A 415 -2.10 -10.28 38.13
C GLN A 415 -1.23 -9.51 37.13
N PHE A 416 0.08 -9.58 37.30
CA PHE A 416 0.96 -8.66 36.56
C PHE A 416 1.00 -8.96 35.06
N GLU A 417 0.78 -10.20 34.61
CA GLU A 417 0.70 -10.55 33.20
C GLU A 417 -0.48 -9.86 32.50
N GLN A 418 -1.60 -9.63 33.22
CA GLN A 418 -2.76 -8.91 32.70
C GLN A 418 -2.45 -7.42 32.56
N LEU A 419 -1.73 -6.84 33.53
CA LEU A 419 -1.23 -5.47 33.47
C LEU A 419 -0.22 -5.29 32.32
N PHE A 420 0.75 -6.21 32.22
CA PHE A 420 1.75 -6.26 31.16
C PHE A 420 1.08 -6.33 29.78
N ARG A 421 0.13 -7.24 29.60
CA ARG A 421 -0.65 -7.35 28.37
C ARG A 421 -1.35 -6.05 28.06
N SER A 422 -2.08 -5.49 29.02
CA SER A 422 -2.90 -4.32 28.78
C SER A 422 -2.05 -3.10 28.38
N PHE A 423 -0.92 -2.90 29.06
CA PHE A 423 0.04 -1.86 28.69
C PHE A 423 0.58 -2.06 27.27
N ASN A 424 1.15 -3.22 26.98
CA ASN A 424 1.85 -3.47 25.72
C ASN A 424 0.91 -3.55 24.51
N SER A 425 -0.29 -4.12 24.68
CA SER A 425 -1.29 -4.16 23.60
C SER A 425 -1.72 -2.73 23.23
N THR A 426 -2.00 -1.88 24.24
CA THR A 426 -2.36 -0.48 24.02
C THR A 426 -1.23 0.30 23.34
N LEU A 427 0.02 0.06 23.76
CA LEU A 427 1.20 0.67 23.14
C LEU A 427 1.31 0.28 21.66
N ILE A 428 1.23 -1.02 21.36
CA ILE A 428 1.36 -1.53 20.00
C ILE A 428 0.22 -1.06 19.11
N ASP A 429 -1.02 -0.99 19.60
CA ASP A 429 -2.16 -0.50 18.83
C ASP A 429 -1.99 0.98 18.45
N ASN A 430 -1.66 1.83 19.42
CA ASN A 430 -1.44 3.26 19.17
C ASN A 430 -0.22 3.49 18.25
N ALA A 431 0.87 2.80 18.52
CA ALA A 431 2.08 2.88 17.70
C ALA A 431 1.88 2.38 16.27
N SER A 432 1.10 1.30 16.08
CA SER A 432 0.77 0.79 14.74
C SER A 432 0.00 1.85 13.95
N SER A 433 -1.04 2.44 14.55
CA SER A 433 -1.82 3.49 13.88
C SER A 433 -0.97 4.71 13.55
N GLU A 434 -0.08 5.12 14.46
CA GLU A 434 0.78 6.27 14.26
C GLU A 434 1.83 6.02 13.18
N TYR A 435 2.44 4.84 13.15
CA TYR A 435 3.40 4.47 12.12
C TYR A 435 2.76 4.49 10.72
N LEU A 436 1.56 3.94 10.57
CA LEU A 436 0.83 3.96 9.31
C LEU A 436 0.49 5.39 8.88
N PHE A 437 0.03 6.24 9.81
CA PHE A 437 -0.23 7.64 9.52
C PHE A 437 1.05 8.37 9.08
N ILE A 438 2.17 8.20 9.79
CA ILE A 438 3.44 8.84 9.44
C ILE A 438 3.89 8.39 8.05
N TYR A 439 3.80 7.09 7.78
CA TYR A 439 4.12 6.51 6.49
C TYR A 439 3.27 7.12 5.37
N GLU A 440 1.99 7.36 5.61
CA GLU A 440 1.10 7.92 4.59
C GLU A 440 1.25 9.45 4.43
N PHE A 441 1.37 10.20 5.51
CA PHE A 441 1.32 11.67 5.50
C PHE A 441 2.67 12.33 5.20
N PHE A 442 3.78 11.83 5.77
CA PHE A 442 5.10 12.45 5.63
C PHE A 442 5.94 11.89 4.48
N SER A 443 5.50 10.81 3.82
CA SER A 443 6.25 10.19 2.73
C SER A 443 5.97 10.85 1.38
N ARG A 444 7.04 11.22 0.68
CA ARG A 444 7.00 11.73 -0.70
C ARG A 444 7.29 10.66 -1.73
N ASP A 445 8.36 9.89 -1.51
CA ASP A 445 8.82 8.85 -2.42
C ASP A 445 8.67 7.48 -1.74
N THR A 446 8.08 6.52 -2.46
CA THR A 446 7.83 5.17 -1.94
C THR A 446 9.10 4.45 -1.49
N ASN A 447 10.25 4.79 -2.08
CA ASN A 447 11.53 4.16 -1.80
C ASN A 447 12.17 4.62 -0.48
N THR A 448 11.96 5.89 -0.09
CA THR A 448 12.52 6.48 1.15
C THR A 448 11.46 6.67 2.24
N ALA A 449 10.20 6.35 1.92
CA ALA A 449 9.05 6.41 2.81
C ALA A 449 9.29 5.62 4.11
N ALA A 450 9.78 4.38 3.99
CA ALA A 450 9.94 3.49 5.13
C ALA A 450 10.99 4.02 6.13
N ASP A 451 12.13 4.50 5.63
CA ASP A 451 13.22 5.04 6.46
C ASP A 451 12.84 6.36 7.12
N THR A 452 12.16 7.23 6.36
CA THR A 452 11.66 8.51 6.88
C THR A 452 10.63 8.26 7.97
N ALA A 453 9.67 7.36 7.73
CA ALA A 453 8.65 7.00 8.70
C ALA A 453 9.26 6.38 9.96
N LYS A 454 10.23 5.48 9.81
CA LYS A 454 10.97 4.88 10.93
C LYS A 454 11.69 5.94 11.77
N THR A 455 12.34 6.91 11.14
CA THR A 455 13.06 7.98 11.84
C THR A 455 12.11 8.87 12.64
N ILE A 456 11.02 9.34 12.01
CA ILE A 456 10.00 10.16 12.68
C ILE A 456 9.36 9.38 13.83
N PHE A 457 9.00 8.12 13.59
CA PHE A 457 8.42 7.23 14.59
C PHE A 457 9.34 7.09 15.82
N GLN A 458 10.63 6.83 15.61
CA GLN A 458 11.60 6.70 16.70
C GLN A 458 11.66 7.97 17.55
N HIS A 459 11.68 9.15 16.93
CA HIS A 459 11.68 10.42 17.69
C HIS A 459 10.41 10.63 18.54
N ILE A 460 9.27 10.05 18.13
CA ILE A 460 8.00 10.13 18.87
C ILE A 460 7.96 9.07 19.99
N PHE A 461 8.26 7.81 19.66
CA PHE A 461 8.02 6.67 20.55
C PHE A 461 9.19 6.30 21.45
N GLU A 462 10.44 6.72 21.19
CA GLU A 462 11.60 6.33 22.02
C GLU A 462 11.37 6.60 23.52
N ALA A 463 10.77 7.75 23.86
CA ALA A 463 10.46 8.08 25.25
C ALA A 463 9.37 7.18 25.85
N THR A 464 8.39 6.78 25.04
CA THR A 464 7.28 5.90 25.42
C THR A 464 7.73 4.44 25.55
N GLU A 465 8.58 3.97 24.63
CA GLU A 465 9.23 2.66 24.68
C GLU A 465 10.03 2.50 25.99
N LYS A 466 10.80 3.53 26.39
CA LYS A 466 11.50 3.54 27.67
C LYS A 466 10.56 3.40 28.87
N VAL A 467 9.39 4.05 28.83
CA VAL A 467 8.35 3.88 29.88
C VAL A 467 7.85 2.44 29.92
N GLY A 468 7.61 1.81 28.77
CA GLY A 468 7.18 0.42 28.68
C GLY A 468 8.23 -0.59 29.16
N LEU A 469 9.50 -0.38 28.81
CA LEU A 469 10.60 -1.19 29.31
C LEU A 469 10.76 -1.05 30.83
N ASN A 470 10.69 0.18 31.35
CA ASN A 470 10.75 0.43 32.80
C ASN A 470 9.56 -0.21 33.53
N PHE A 471 8.35 -0.10 32.98
CA PHE A 471 7.17 -0.75 33.54
C PHE A 471 7.33 -2.27 33.62
N THR A 472 7.77 -2.89 32.53
CA THR A 472 8.05 -4.33 32.48
C THR A 472 9.10 -4.72 33.51
N LYS A 473 10.20 -3.95 33.58
CA LYS A 473 11.29 -4.18 34.54
C LYS A 473 10.79 -4.09 35.98
N THR A 474 10.03 -3.06 36.34
CA THR A 474 9.46 -2.91 37.70
C THR A 474 8.55 -4.07 38.09
N CYS A 475 7.76 -4.59 37.14
CA CYS A 475 6.89 -5.75 37.39
C CYS A 475 7.68 -7.04 37.63
N VAL A 476 8.84 -7.20 36.98
CA VAL A 476 9.54 -8.49 36.82
C VAL A 476 10.75 -8.62 37.74
N ASP A 477 11.46 -7.53 38.07
CA ASP A 477 12.71 -7.54 38.86
C ASP A 477 12.54 -8.17 40.26
N ASN A 478 11.40 -7.95 40.91
CA ASN A 478 11.11 -8.47 42.26
C ASN A 478 10.12 -9.65 42.26
N SER A 479 9.64 -10.08 41.10
CA SER A 479 8.70 -11.19 41.00
C SER A 479 9.43 -12.54 41.09
N TYR A 480 8.89 -13.45 41.88
CA TYR A 480 9.29 -14.85 41.97
C TYR A 480 8.30 -15.79 41.26
N ASP A 481 7.31 -15.23 40.56
CA ASP A 481 6.30 -15.98 39.82
C ASP A 481 6.80 -16.30 38.40
N ALA A 482 7.40 -17.47 38.24
CA ALA A 482 7.90 -17.93 36.95
C ALA A 482 6.78 -18.17 35.92
N VAL A 483 5.57 -18.56 36.34
CA VAL A 483 4.43 -18.78 35.43
C VAL A 483 3.97 -17.45 34.84
N GLY A 484 3.83 -16.42 35.66
CA GLY A 484 3.47 -15.08 35.18
C GLY A 484 4.54 -14.48 34.25
N ILE A 485 5.83 -14.71 34.53
CA ILE A 485 6.91 -14.21 33.64
C ILE A 485 6.85 -14.94 32.30
N LEU A 486 6.61 -16.25 32.31
CA LEU A 486 6.44 -17.03 31.09
C LEU A 486 5.20 -16.59 30.30
N LEU A 487 4.09 -16.28 30.97
CA LEU A 487 2.91 -15.67 30.33
C LEU A 487 3.26 -14.35 29.65
N CYS A 488 4.02 -13.46 30.30
CA CYS A 488 4.50 -12.23 29.68
C CYS A 488 5.38 -12.49 28.44
N ILE A 489 6.23 -13.52 28.48
CA ILE A 489 7.02 -13.94 27.30
C ILE A 489 6.09 -14.35 26.16
N ARG A 490 5.07 -15.17 26.44
CA ARG A 490 4.10 -15.62 25.42
C ARG A 490 3.28 -14.46 24.85
N ILE A 491 2.82 -13.55 25.70
CA ILE A 491 2.13 -12.32 25.29
C ILE A 491 3.06 -11.49 24.37
N ASN A 492 4.32 -11.29 24.74
CA ASN A 492 5.26 -10.53 23.93
C ASN A 492 5.52 -11.20 22.56
N THR A 493 5.60 -12.54 22.52
CA THR A 493 5.71 -13.27 21.24
C THR A 493 4.47 -13.10 20.37
N GLN A 494 3.26 -13.17 20.93
CA GLN A 494 2.02 -12.90 20.19
C GLN A 494 1.99 -11.47 19.64
N LEU A 495 2.36 -10.49 20.46
CA LEU A 495 2.45 -9.09 20.08
C LEU A 495 3.49 -8.84 18.96
N ALA A 496 4.62 -9.54 18.99
CA ALA A 496 5.61 -9.49 17.91
C ALA A 496 5.06 -10.05 16.58
N LEU A 497 4.31 -11.17 16.64
CA LEU A 497 3.62 -11.73 15.46
C LEU A 497 2.54 -10.78 14.92
N GLU A 498 1.82 -10.07 15.81
CA GLU A 498 0.86 -9.06 15.38
C GLU A 498 1.53 -7.88 14.66
N LEU A 499 2.66 -7.40 15.14
CA LEU A 499 3.43 -6.34 14.49
C LEU A 499 3.91 -6.76 13.09
N GLN A 500 4.37 -8.01 12.94
CA GLN A 500 4.73 -8.58 11.64
C GLN A 500 3.51 -8.63 10.70
N ARG A 501 2.35 -9.08 11.20
CA ARG A 501 1.10 -9.11 10.43
C ARG A 501 0.68 -7.70 9.98
N ARG A 502 0.83 -6.69 10.84
CA ARG A 502 0.52 -5.28 10.56
C ARG A 502 1.59 -4.59 9.70
N ARG A 503 2.73 -5.24 9.44
CA ARG A 503 3.90 -4.70 8.70
C ARG A 503 4.47 -3.43 9.33
N VAL A 504 4.62 -3.42 10.66
CA VAL A 504 5.18 -2.29 11.42
C VAL A 504 6.57 -2.67 11.96
N PRO A 505 7.65 -2.50 11.18
CA PRO A 505 9.00 -2.91 11.59
C PRO A 505 9.62 -2.01 12.66
N ALA A 506 9.05 -0.83 12.90
CA ALA A 506 9.64 0.17 13.80
C ALA A 506 9.68 -0.28 15.27
N LEU A 507 8.77 -1.17 15.69
CA LEU A 507 8.67 -1.66 17.08
C LEU A 507 9.35 -3.01 17.33
N GLU A 508 9.98 -3.64 16.33
CA GLU A 508 10.69 -4.91 16.53
C GLU A 508 11.81 -4.78 17.57
N GLY A 509 12.48 -3.62 17.61
CA GLY A 509 13.50 -3.32 18.61
C GLY A 509 12.94 -3.32 20.04
N TYR A 510 11.71 -2.83 20.23
CA TYR A 510 11.03 -2.79 21.52
C TYR A 510 10.64 -4.20 22.01
N THR A 511 10.04 -5.02 21.14
CA THR A 511 9.68 -6.40 21.50
C THR A 511 10.90 -7.25 21.82
N ASN A 512 12.00 -7.06 21.08
CA ASN A 512 13.27 -7.73 21.34
C ASN A 512 13.89 -7.29 22.67
N SER A 513 13.89 -5.98 22.95
CA SER A 513 14.36 -5.44 24.23
C SER A 513 13.55 -5.97 25.41
N THR A 514 12.24 -6.10 25.24
CA THR A 514 11.33 -6.71 26.23
C THR A 514 11.66 -8.18 26.46
N ASN A 515 11.92 -8.95 25.40
CA ASN A 515 12.40 -10.34 25.52
C ASN A 515 13.75 -10.44 26.26
N MET A 516 14.68 -9.51 26.01
CA MET A 516 15.97 -9.45 26.70
C MET A 516 15.85 -9.10 28.20
N LEU A 517 14.72 -8.56 28.65
CA LEU A 517 14.42 -8.40 30.09
C LEU A 517 13.76 -9.65 30.68
N LEU A 518 12.80 -10.24 29.97
CA LEU A 518 11.97 -11.33 30.48
C LEU A 518 12.72 -12.66 30.59
N TRP A 519 13.44 -13.09 29.53
CA TRP A 519 14.09 -14.40 29.50
C TRP A 519 15.20 -14.59 30.54
N PRO A 520 16.16 -13.65 30.71
CA PRO A 520 17.17 -13.77 31.76
C PRO A 520 16.57 -13.81 33.15
N ARG A 521 15.51 -13.01 33.41
CA ARG A 521 14.80 -13.08 34.69
C ARG A 521 14.13 -14.42 34.88
N PHE A 522 13.42 -14.94 33.88
CA PHE A 522 12.78 -16.24 33.94
C PHE A 522 13.79 -17.34 34.30
N GLN A 523 14.94 -17.39 33.62
CA GLN A 523 16.01 -18.34 33.92
C GLN A 523 16.54 -18.21 35.35
N HIS A 524 16.69 -16.97 35.84
CA HIS A 524 17.10 -16.72 37.22
C HIS A 524 16.08 -17.26 38.22
N VAL A 525 14.78 -16.98 38.03
CA VAL A 525 13.72 -17.47 38.92
C VAL A 525 13.63 -19.01 38.87
N MET A 526 13.76 -19.62 37.69
CA MET A 526 13.83 -21.08 37.55
C MET A 526 15.03 -21.66 38.32
N THR A 527 16.19 -21.00 38.27
CA THR A 527 17.37 -21.42 39.04
C THR A 527 17.10 -21.32 40.55
N LEU A 528 16.40 -20.28 41.01
CA LEU A 528 16.00 -20.16 42.43
C LEU A 528 15.03 -21.26 42.87
N HIS A 529 14.08 -21.67 42.02
CA HIS A 529 13.21 -22.83 42.31
C HIS A 529 14.02 -24.12 42.44
N ILE A 530 14.96 -24.36 41.52
CA ILE A 530 15.84 -25.54 41.54
C ILE A 530 16.73 -25.52 42.80
N GLU A 531 17.36 -24.38 43.12
CA GLU A 531 18.17 -24.23 44.33
C GLU A 531 17.34 -24.41 45.61
N SER A 532 16.09 -23.97 45.62
CA SER A 532 15.19 -24.13 46.75
C SER A 532 14.93 -25.61 47.04
N ILE A 533 14.67 -26.42 46.01
CA ILE A 533 14.53 -27.88 46.12
C ILE A 533 15.85 -28.51 46.59
N LYS A 534 16.97 -28.09 46.04
CA LYS A 534 18.30 -28.59 46.43
C LYS A 534 18.65 -28.28 47.89
N LYS A 535 18.32 -27.07 48.36
CA LYS A 535 18.49 -26.66 49.77
C LYS A 535 17.62 -27.52 50.69
N MET A 536 16.37 -27.75 50.30
CA MET A 536 15.46 -28.66 51.02
C MET A 536 16.01 -30.09 51.07
N SER A 537 16.54 -30.59 49.95
CA SER A 537 17.15 -31.92 49.81
C SER A 537 18.39 -32.15 50.70
N ASN A 538 19.04 -31.07 51.15
CA ASN A 538 20.18 -31.13 52.08
C ASN A 538 19.78 -30.83 53.54
N SER A 539 18.53 -30.44 53.80
CA SER A 539 18.07 -30.07 55.14
C SER A 539 17.66 -31.31 55.93
N LYS A 540 18.45 -31.65 56.96
CA LYS A 540 18.17 -32.78 57.85
C LYS A 540 16.83 -32.65 58.59
N SER A 541 16.38 -31.42 58.86
CA SER A 541 15.09 -31.18 59.52
C SER A 541 13.92 -31.62 58.65
N VAL A 542 13.96 -31.31 57.35
CA VAL A 542 12.91 -31.69 56.39
C VAL A 542 12.89 -33.21 56.25
N LEU A 543 14.06 -33.80 56.04
CA LEU A 543 14.22 -35.24 55.81
C LEU A 543 13.70 -36.05 57.00
N ASN A 544 14.04 -35.65 58.23
CA ASN A 544 13.61 -36.32 59.46
C ASN A 544 12.11 -36.13 59.78
N ALA A 545 11.46 -35.13 59.18
CA ALA A 545 10.03 -34.90 59.35
C ALA A 545 9.17 -35.86 58.53
N VAL A 546 9.74 -36.50 57.49
CA VAL A 546 9.04 -37.48 56.65
C VAL A 546 8.97 -38.82 57.38
N LYS A 547 7.87 -39.05 58.10
CA LYS A 547 7.57 -40.32 58.78
C LYS A 547 6.36 -41.06 58.20
N ASP A 548 5.65 -40.39 57.30
CA ASP A 548 4.39 -40.85 56.74
C ASP A 548 4.57 -41.32 55.28
N ILE A 549 3.66 -42.16 54.83
CA ILE A 549 3.63 -42.82 53.52
C ILE A 549 2.83 -41.97 52.52
N HIS A 550 2.08 -40.97 53.02
CA HIS A 550 1.32 -40.04 52.20
C HIS A 550 2.21 -39.14 51.32
N PRO A 551 1.69 -38.67 50.16
CA PRO A 551 2.43 -37.77 49.29
C PRO A 551 2.86 -36.50 50.02
N HIS A 552 4.10 -36.09 49.81
CA HIS A 552 4.58 -34.84 50.39
C HIS A 552 3.95 -33.64 49.66
N HIS A 553 3.63 -32.56 50.39
CA HIS A 553 2.96 -31.38 49.81
C HIS A 553 3.73 -30.75 48.62
N ILE A 554 5.06 -30.90 48.61
CA ILE A 554 5.92 -30.43 47.52
C ILE A 554 5.63 -31.12 46.18
N THR A 555 5.16 -32.37 46.23
CA THR A 555 4.84 -33.17 45.04
C THR A 555 3.70 -32.54 44.25
N ARG A 556 2.66 -32.05 44.94
CA ARG A 556 1.57 -31.31 44.30
C ARG A 556 2.06 -30.00 43.69
N ARG A 557 2.86 -29.21 44.43
CA ARG A 557 3.42 -27.95 43.94
C ARG A 557 4.31 -28.16 42.70
N TYR A 558 5.15 -29.20 42.71
CA TYR A 558 5.98 -29.57 41.56
C TYR A 558 5.11 -29.95 40.37
N ALA A 559 4.09 -30.80 40.56
CA ALA A 559 3.21 -31.24 39.49
C ALA A 559 2.43 -30.07 38.87
N GLU A 560 1.80 -29.22 39.69
CA GLU A 560 1.07 -28.04 39.21
C GLU A 560 2.00 -27.07 38.46
N PHE A 561 3.20 -26.83 38.99
CA PHE A 561 4.17 -25.93 38.37
C PHE A 561 4.73 -26.48 37.05
N ALA A 562 5.15 -27.75 37.02
CA ALA A 562 5.66 -28.40 35.82
C ALA A 562 4.57 -28.47 34.73
N ALA A 563 3.34 -28.78 35.11
CA ALA A 563 2.21 -28.78 34.19
C ALA A 563 1.99 -27.41 33.56
N SER A 564 1.93 -26.34 34.38
CA SER A 564 1.78 -24.96 33.91
C SER A 564 2.88 -24.55 32.92
N LEU A 565 4.14 -24.88 33.21
CA LEU A 565 5.27 -24.55 32.34
C LEU A 565 5.22 -25.28 30.99
N LEU A 566 4.87 -26.57 31.00
CA LEU A 566 4.81 -27.40 29.80
C LEU A 566 3.63 -27.03 28.90
N ILE A 567 2.46 -26.78 29.50
CA ILE A 567 1.28 -26.29 28.78
C ILE A 567 1.59 -24.96 28.10
N LEU A 568 2.25 -24.02 28.80
CA LEU A 568 2.67 -22.75 28.22
C LEU A 568 3.79 -22.88 27.15
N ASN A 569 4.43 -24.04 27.03
CA ASN A 569 5.43 -24.30 26.00
C ASN A 569 4.86 -24.95 24.73
N GLU A 570 3.57 -25.31 24.72
CA GLU A 570 2.93 -25.95 23.59
C GLU A 570 3.06 -25.10 22.31
N GLY A 571 3.69 -25.65 21.27
CA GLY A 571 3.89 -24.99 19.98
C GLY A 571 5.09 -24.03 19.87
N TYR A 572 5.86 -23.84 20.95
CA TYR A 572 7.07 -22.99 20.93
C TYR A 572 8.37 -23.78 20.96
N ASP A 573 8.38 -24.95 21.62
CA ASP A 573 9.53 -25.85 21.73
C ASP A 573 10.84 -25.19 22.23
N ASP A 574 10.72 -24.25 23.16
CA ASP A 574 11.88 -23.52 23.69
C ASP A 574 12.85 -24.44 24.43
N ALA A 575 14.05 -24.62 23.87
CA ALA A 575 15.09 -25.46 24.47
C ALA A 575 15.49 -25.00 25.89
N ILE A 576 15.47 -23.69 26.15
CA ILE A 576 15.76 -23.11 27.46
C ILE A 576 14.76 -23.64 28.51
N LEU A 577 13.46 -23.62 28.18
CA LEU A 577 12.40 -24.04 29.08
C LEU A 577 12.44 -25.55 29.30
N ILE A 578 12.54 -26.33 28.23
CA ILE A 578 12.63 -27.80 28.28
C ILE A 578 13.82 -28.24 29.16
N ASN A 579 14.99 -27.62 28.99
CA ASN A 579 16.15 -27.94 29.81
C ASN A 579 15.98 -27.54 31.29
N SER A 580 15.26 -26.45 31.55
CA SER A 580 14.99 -25.98 32.92
C SER A 580 13.99 -26.91 33.64
N VAL A 581 12.95 -27.36 32.95
CA VAL A 581 11.98 -28.35 33.46
C VAL A 581 12.65 -29.70 33.71
N LYS A 582 13.51 -30.18 32.81
CA LYS A 582 14.30 -31.41 33.02
C LYS A 582 15.21 -31.32 34.24
N LYS A 583 15.91 -30.19 34.44
CA LYS A 583 16.73 -29.96 35.64
C LYS A 583 15.88 -29.95 36.91
N LEU A 584 14.72 -29.30 36.87
CA LEU A 584 13.77 -29.26 37.99
C LEU A 584 13.29 -30.67 38.34
N ARG A 585 12.92 -31.48 37.33
CA ARG A 585 12.52 -32.88 37.50
C ARG A 585 13.61 -33.70 38.19
N ASN A 586 14.84 -33.67 37.68
CA ASN A 586 15.94 -34.47 38.22
C ASN A 586 16.24 -34.13 39.70
N GLU A 587 16.18 -32.85 40.07
CA GLU A 587 16.39 -32.42 41.46
C GLU A 587 15.20 -32.79 42.36
N PHE A 588 13.98 -32.76 41.83
CA PHE A 588 12.79 -33.23 42.54
C PHE A 588 12.79 -34.76 42.76
N GLU A 589 13.11 -35.56 41.74
CA GLU A 589 13.28 -37.01 41.86
C GLU A 589 14.38 -37.35 42.89
N GLY A 590 15.50 -36.61 42.85
CA GLY A 590 16.57 -36.74 43.83
C GLY A 590 16.13 -36.40 45.26
N LEU A 591 15.27 -35.39 45.44
CA LEU A 591 14.66 -35.06 46.74
C LEU A 591 13.77 -36.21 47.25
N LEU A 592 12.87 -36.72 46.41
CA LEU A 592 11.99 -37.83 46.77
C LEU A 592 12.78 -39.09 47.14
N ALA A 593 13.84 -39.41 46.38
CA ALA A 593 14.71 -40.54 46.68
C ALA A 593 15.36 -40.40 48.07
N ARG A 594 15.87 -39.21 48.42
CA ARG A 594 16.45 -38.95 49.76
C ARG A 594 15.42 -39.01 50.88
N MET A 595 14.24 -38.39 50.69
CA MET A 595 13.14 -38.47 51.66
C MET A 595 12.72 -39.93 51.90
N SER A 596 12.66 -40.73 50.83
CA SER A 596 12.30 -42.14 50.93
C SER A 596 13.32 -42.95 51.74
N ASN A 597 14.62 -42.61 51.67
CA ASN A 597 15.68 -43.33 52.38
C ASN A 597 15.70 -43.13 53.90
N GLU A 598 15.04 -42.09 54.41
CA GLU A 598 14.88 -41.89 55.87
C GLU A 598 13.80 -42.82 56.47
N ILE A 599 12.93 -43.39 55.63
CA ILE A 599 11.92 -44.36 56.06
C ILE A 599 12.60 -45.71 56.25
N GLN A 600 12.63 -46.20 57.51
CA GLN A 600 13.33 -47.43 57.89
C GLN A 600 12.78 -48.69 57.21
N ASP A 601 11.45 -48.79 57.06
CA ASP A 601 10.80 -49.92 56.42
C ASP A 601 10.83 -49.78 54.90
N ILE A 602 11.49 -50.73 54.23
CA ILE A 602 11.64 -50.79 52.76
C ILE A 602 10.27 -50.79 52.07
N THR A 603 9.28 -51.47 52.65
CA THR A 603 7.93 -51.56 52.08
C THR A 603 7.25 -50.20 52.08
N ARG A 604 7.34 -49.48 53.21
CA ARG A 604 6.81 -48.12 53.38
C ARG A 604 7.56 -47.12 52.50
N ARG A 605 8.87 -47.28 52.32
CA ARG A 605 9.69 -46.46 51.43
C ARG A 605 9.19 -46.54 49.98
N ILE A 606 8.94 -47.75 49.49
CA ILE A 606 8.45 -47.94 48.12
C ILE A 606 7.01 -47.42 47.99
N ALA A 607 6.14 -47.67 48.98
CA ALA A 607 4.78 -47.14 49.00
C ALA A 607 4.74 -45.60 48.98
N PHE A 608 5.63 -44.94 49.72
CA PHE A 608 5.78 -43.48 49.70
C PHE A 608 6.12 -42.98 48.28
N LEU A 609 7.07 -43.61 47.59
CA LEU A 609 7.42 -43.23 46.21
C LEU A 609 6.25 -43.43 45.25
N ILE A 610 5.54 -44.56 45.32
CA ILE A 610 4.35 -44.82 44.48
C ILE A 610 3.28 -43.75 44.72
N ASN A 611 2.99 -43.42 45.98
CA ASN A 611 1.99 -42.40 46.32
C ASN A 611 2.36 -41.02 45.74
N ASN A 612 3.64 -40.64 45.77
CA ASN A 612 4.07 -39.36 45.19
C ASN A 612 3.99 -39.35 43.66
N TYR A 613 4.44 -40.40 42.97
CA TYR A 613 4.34 -40.47 41.50
C TYR A 613 2.89 -40.57 41.01
N ASP A 614 2.03 -41.29 41.74
CA ASP A 614 0.58 -41.37 41.45
C ASP A 614 -0.11 -40.00 41.56
N LEU A 615 0.28 -39.17 42.54
CA LEU A 615 -0.22 -37.80 42.66
C LEU A 615 0.20 -36.94 41.46
N ILE A 616 1.45 -37.05 40.98
CA ILE A 616 1.91 -36.32 39.79
C ILE A 616 1.11 -36.72 38.56
N ILE A 617 0.92 -38.03 38.36
CA ILE A 617 0.12 -38.56 37.25
C ILE A 617 -1.31 -38.04 37.33
N SER A 618 -1.92 -38.04 38.52
CA SER A 618 -3.27 -37.55 38.72
C SER A 618 -3.41 -36.08 38.31
N VAL A 619 -2.48 -35.22 38.75
CA VAL A 619 -2.47 -33.79 38.38
C VAL A 619 -2.25 -33.58 36.88
N PHE A 620 -1.33 -34.33 36.26
CA PHE A 620 -1.08 -34.21 34.82
C PHE A 620 -2.27 -34.71 33.97
N GLN A 621 -2.94 -35.78 34.41
CA GLN A 621 -4.13 -36.29 33.74
C GLN A 621 -5.31 -35.33 33.85
N GLU A 622 -5.47 -34.64 34.99
CA GLU A 622 -6.54 -33.67 35.24
C GLU A 622 -6.41 -32.42 34.34
N ALA A 623 -5.19 -32.08 33.94
CA ALA A 623 -4.92 -30.95 33.03
C ALA A 623 -5.29 -31.22 31.55
N HIS A 624 -5.52 -32.48 31.15
CA HIS A 624 -5.98 -32.89 29.82
C HIS A 624 -5.26 -32.23 28.62
N ASN A 625 -3.93 -32.08 28.67
CA ASN A 625 -3.14 -31.44 27.60
C ASN A 625 -2.01 -32.36 27.08
N ARG A 626 -1.86 -32.44 25.74
CA ARG A 626 -0.87 -33.28 25.04
C ARG A 626 0.58 -32.88 25.31
N ALA A 627 0.83 -31.61 25.66
CA ALA A 627 2.16 -31.13 26.02
C ALA A 627 2.77 -31.88 27.22
N LEU A 628 1.94 -32.58 28.01
CA LEU A 628 2.36 -33.33 29.18
C LEU A 628 2.69 -34.80 28.88
N ASP A 629 2.33 -35.33 27.70
CA ASP A 629 2.38 -36.76 27.41
C ASP A 629 3.78 -37.37 27.62
N SER A 630 4.83 -36.68 27.18
CA SER A 630 6.22 -37.16 27.35
C SER A 630 6.65 -37.24 28.81
N GLU A 631 6.26 -36.28 29.65
CA GLU A 631 6.60 -36.28 31.08
C GLU A 631 5.72 -37.26 31.84
N LEU A 632 4.45 -37.38 31.44
CA LEU A 632 3.50 -38.33 31.98
C LEU A 632 3.96 -39.78 31.72
N ASP A 633 4.46 -40.09 30.53
CA ASP A 633 5.02 -41.41 30.21
C ASP A 633 6.29 -41.72 31.01
N HIS A 634 7.17 -40.73 31.21
CA HIS A 634 8.34 -40.87 32.08
C HIS A 634 7.95 -41.20 33.53
N VAL A 635 6.99 -40.46 34.10
CA VAL A 635 6.50 -40.72 35.47
C VAL A 635 5.76 -42.05 35.57
N LYS A 636 5.00 -42.47 34.55
CA LYS A 636 4.38 -43.80 34.50
C LYS A 636 5.42 -44.93 34.49
N GLN A 637 6.51 -44.78 33.75
CA GLN A 637 7.60 -45.76 33.74
C GLN A 637 8.22 -45.89 35.14
N LEU A 638 8.51 -44.76 35.81
CA LEU A 638 9.00 -44.77 37.19
C LEU A 638 8.01 -45.42 38.16
N LEU A 639 6.72 -45.08 38.05
CA LEU A 639 5.66 -45.70 38.85
C LEU A 639 5.64 -47.23 38.63
N SER A 640 5.70 -47.70 37.39
CA SER A 640 5.72 -49.13 37.07
C SER A 640 6.93 -49.85 37.68
N ILE A 641 8.12 -49.24 37.66
CA ILE A 641 9.33 -49.79 38.27
C ILE A 641 9.14 -49.95 39.79
N HIS A 642 8.60 -48.92 40.45
CA HIS A 642 8.37 -48.97 41.90
C HIS A 642 7.23 -49.90 42.29
N ILE A 643 6.16 -50.01 41.49
CA ILE A 643 5.11 -51.02 41.69
C ILE A 643 5.71 -52.43 41.61
N SER A 644 6.53 -52.72 40.60
CA SER A 644 7.20 -54.02 40.50
C SER A 644 8.06 -54.33 41.74
N ALA A 645 8.84 -53.36 42.20
CA ALA A 645 9.66 -53.52 43.41
C ALA A 645 8.80 -53.73 44.67
N PHE A 646 7.65 -53.05 44.78
CA PHE A 646 6.70 -53.24 45.87
C PHE A 646 6.08 -54.63 45.85
N VAL A 647 5.71 -55.12 44.66
CA VAL A 647 5.18 -56.48 44.46
C VAL A 647 6.17 -57.53 44.96
N ASP A 648 7.44 -57.44 44.55
CA ASP A 648 8.48 -58.38 44.97
C ASP A 648 8.66 -58.37 46.50
N HIS A 649 8.71 -57.18 47.10
CA HIS A 649 8.85 -57.03 48.55
C HIS A 649 7.61 -57.50 49.34
N GLN A 650 6.40 -57.30 48.82
CA GLN A 650 5.16 -57.77 49.46
C GLN A 650 4.97 -59.27 49.36
N LEU A 651 5.38 -59.90 48.24
CA LEU A 651 5.24 -61.34 48.06
C LEU A 651 6.30 -62.13 48.83
N THR A 652 7.50 -61.57 49.07
CA THR A 652 8.61 -62.28 49.71
C THR A 652 8.30 -62.84 51.12
N PRO A 653 7.64 -62.10 52.04
CA PRO A 653 7.32 -62.61 53.38
C PRO A 653 6.34 -63.78 53.41
N TYR A 654 5.41 -63.84 52.44
CA TYR A 654 4.33 -64.83 52.43
C TYR A 654 4.58 -65.99 51.46
N PHE A 655 5.26 -65.71 50.34
CA PHE A 655 5.43 -66.63 49.22
C PHE A 655 6.89 -66.71 48.75
N GLY A 656 7.85 -66.22 49.55
CA GLY A 656 9.27 -66.15 49.20
C GLY A 656 9.88 -67.50 48.83
N ASP A 657 9.43 -68.61 49.43
CA ASP A 657 9.93 -69.95 49.09
C ASP A 657 9.49 -70.38 47.68
N ILE A 658 8.24 -70.08 47.28
CA ILE A 658 7.75 -70.30 45.91
C ILE A 658 8.53 -69.45 44.92
N VAL A 659 8.71 -68.16 45.22
CA VAL A 659 9.44 -67.23 44.36
C VAL A 659 10.89 -67.69 44.16
N LYS A 660 11.58 -68.08 45.25
CA LYS A 660 12.96 -68.59 45.18
C LYS A 660 13.06 -69.90 44.41
N SER A 661 12.14 -70.85 44.61
CA SER A 661 12.13 -72.11 43.86
C SER A 661 11.92 -71.89 42.37
N VAL A 662 11.00 -71.00 41.99
CA VAL A 662 10.77 -70.65 40.58
C VAL A 662 11.99 -69.95 39.98
N GLN A 663 12.58 -68.97 40.68
CA GLN A 663 13.78 -68.26 40.21
C GLN A 663 15.02 -69.17 40.09
N GLN A 664 15.22 -70.10 41.03
CA GLN A 664 16.32 -71.07 40.99
C GLN A 664 16.18 -72.07 39.84
N ALA A 665 14.95 -72.49 39.55
CA ALA A 665 14.64 -73.36 38.43
C ALA A 665 14.78 -72.64 37.08
N GLU A 666 14.39 -71.37 36.98
CA GLU A 666 14.56 -70.55 35.78
C GLU A 666 16.03 -70.24 35.49
N GLN A 667 16.87 -70.05 36.52
CA GLN A 667 18.29 -69.76 36.37
C GLN A 667 19.16 -71.02 36.14
N ALA A 668 18.56 -72.22 36.08
CA ALA A 668 19.24 -73.52 35.96
C ALA A 668 20.39 -73.74 36.99
N ARG A 669 20.33 -73.04 38.14
CA ARG A 669 21.46 -72.96 39.09
C ARG A 669 21.58 -74.15 40.05
N LYS A 670 20.50 -74.90 40.29
CA LYS A 670 20.47 -76.05 41.22
C LYS A 670 19.30 -76.98 40.93
N GLU A 671 19.51 -78.29 41.13
CA GLU A 671 18.39 -79.22 41.32
C GLU A 671 17.78 -78.97 42.70
N ILE A 672 16.50 -78.58 42.72
CA ILE A 672 15.75 -78.37 43.96
C ILE A 672 15.29 -79.74 44.47
N ASP A 673 15.48 -79.99 45.76
CA ASP A 673 15.12 -81.26 46.38
C ASP A 673 13.60 -81.51 46.30
N ARG A 674 13.20 -82.75 46.02
CA ARG A 674 11.79 -83.16 45.94
C ARG A 674 11.09 -82.96 47.28
N GLY A 675 11.77 -83.19 48.39
CA GLY A 675 11.22 -82.98 49.74
C GLY A 675 10.90 -81.51 50.04
N GLU A 676 11.73 -80.60 49.51
CA GLU A 676 11.56 -79.15 49.67
C GLU A 676 10.34 -78.64 48.88
N LEU A 677 10.16 -79.09 47.63
CA LEU A 677 8.98 -78.76 46.80
C LEU A 677 7.67 -79.25 47.44
N VAL A 678 7.66 -80.45 48.03
CA VAL A 678 6.50 -81.01 48.74
C VAL A 678 6.13 -80.16 49.96
N ARG A 679 7.15 -79.75 50.73
CA ARG A 679 6.96 -78.91 51.91
C ARG A 679 6.38 -77.55 51.54
N ILE A 680 6.90 -76.92 50.49
CA ILE A 680 6.43 -75.61 50.01
C ILE A 680 4.97 -75.71 49.53
N CYS A 681 4.62 -76.76 48.77
CA CYS A 681 3.25 -76.96 48.30
C CYS A 681 2.24 -77.18 49.44
N LYS A 682 2.59 -78.01 50.44
CA LYS A 682 1.75 -78.23 51.64
C LYS A 682 1.61 -76.96 52.47
N HIS A 683 2.69 -76.19 52.64
CA HIS A 683 2.66 -74.92 53.36
C HIS A 683 1.75 -73.91 52.67
N PHE A 684 1.91 -73.75 51.34
CA PHE A 684 1.06 -72.87 50.54
C PHE A 684 -0.42 -73.24 50.69
N ALA A 685 -0.79 -74.51 50.53
CA ALA A 685 -2.17 -74.98 50.62
C ALA A 685 -2.85 -74.66 51.97
N GLN A 686 -2.06 -74.53 53.05
CA GLN A 686 -2.55 -74.19 54.38
C GLN A 686 -2.65 -72.68 54.64
N THR A 687 -1.73 -71.88 54.10
CA THR A 687 -1.58 -70.45 54.50
C THR A 687 -2.09 -69.45 53.46
N TRP A 688 -2.28 -69.84 52.19
CA TRP A 688 -2.54 -68.92 51.08
C TRP A 688 -3.74 -67.97 51.29
N ARG A 689 -4.86 -68.44 51.87
CA ARG A 689 -6.05 -67.59 52.14
C ARG A 689 -5.79 -66.51 53.19
N GLN A 690 -5.04 -66.86 54.24
CA GLN A 690 -4.67 -65.93 55.31
C GLN A 690 -3.67 -64.91 54.77
N SER A 691 -2.67 -65.36 54.00
CA SER A 691 -1.70 -64.50 53.33
C SER A 691 -2.35 -63.51 52.34
N LEU A 692 -3.34 -63.95 51.55
CA LEU A 692 -4.10 -63.06 50.66
C LEU A 692 -4.85 -61.97 51.43
N THR A 693 -5.49 -62.33 52.55
CA THR A 693 -6.23 -61.38 53.40
C THR A 693 -5.28 -60.36 54.05
N ALA A 694 -4.10 -60.82 54.47
CA ALA A 694 -3.06 -59.97 55.05
C ALA A 694 -2.46 -59.01 54.01
N ILE A 695 -2.20 -59.48 52.79
CA ILE A 695 -1.74 -58.63 51.67
C ILE A 695 -2.79 -57.59 51.30
N ASN A 696 -4.07 -57.99 51.19
CA ASN A 696 -5.13 -57.03 50.90
C ASN A 696 -5.19 -55.93 51.98
N SER A 697 -5.16 -56.33 53.25
CA SER A 697 -5.18 -55.39 54.38
C SER A 697 -3.96 -54.45 54.39
N SER A 698 -2.77 -54.95 54.04
CA SER A 698 -1.56 -54.12 53.96
C SER A 698 -1.64 -53.12 52.81
N VAL A 699 -2.12 -53.54 51.63
CA VAL A 699 -2.31 -52.65 50.47
C VAL A 699 -3.34 -51.55 50.77
N VAL A 700 -4.48 -51.88 51.40
CA VAL A 700 -5.47 -50.87 51.85
C VAL A 700 -4.83 -49.83 52.77
N GLN A 701 -3.96 -50.27 53.68
CA GLN A 701 -3.31 -49.39 54.65
C GLN A 701 -2.27 -48.46 54.01
N TYR A 702 -1.59 -48.90 52.96
CA TYR A 702 -0.51 -48.13 52.32
C TYR A 702 -0.98 -47.14 51.25
N PHE A 703 -2.14 -47.40 50.62
CA PHE A 703 -2.64 -46.61 49.50
C PHE A 703 -4.03 -46.05 49.81
N SER A 704 -4.08 -44.77 50.18
CA SER A 704 -5.34 -44.06 50.41
C SER A 704 -6.08 -43.69 49.12
N ASN A 705 -5.37 -43.56 47.98
CA ASN A 705 -6.00 -43.42 46.68
C ASN A 705 -6.48 -44.80 46.20
N PHE A 706 -7.80 -44.96 46.16
CA PHE A 706 -8.46 -46.20 45.79
C PHE A 706 -8.03 -46.74 44.42
N LYS A 707 -7.95 -45.89 43.39
CA LYS A 707 -7.55 -46.34 42.04
C LYS A 707 -6.12 -46.88 42.01
N ASN A 708 -5.22 -46.21 42.73
CA ASN A 708 -3.83 -46.63 42.87
C ASN A 708 -3.74 -47.94 43.67
N GLY A 709 -4.42 -48.01 44.82
CA GLY A 709 -4.50 -49.21 45.64
C GLY A 709 -5.00 -50.43 44.89
N THR A 710 -6.07 -50.30 44.10
CA THR A 710 -6.59 -51.37 43.23
C THR A 710 -5.57 -51.79 42.17
N THR A 711 -4.86 -50.84 41.56
CA THR A 711 -3.85 -51.12 40.53
C THR A 711 -2.66 -51.88 41.12
N VAL A 712 -2.16 -51.45 42.28
CA VAL A 712 -1.09 -52.13 43.01
C VAL A 712 -1.54 -53.51 43.47
N LEU A 713 -2.75 -53.66 44.02
CA LEU A 713 -3.30 -54.95 44.43
C LEU A 713 -3.38 -55.91 43.24
N HIS A 714 -3.90 -55.46 42.10
CA HIS A 714 -3.96 -56.29 40.89
C HIS A 714 -2.56 -56.69 40.41
N ALA A 715 -1.56 -55.82 40.50
CA ALA A 715 -0.19 -56.16 40.16
C ALA A 715 0.37 -57.24 41.10
N VAL A 716 0.15 -57.13 42.42
CA VAL A 716 0.59 -58.12 43.41
C VAL A 716 -0.07 -59.48 43.18
N LEU A 717 -1.40 -59.50 43.02
CA LEU A 717 -2.16 -60.73 42.83
C LEU A 717 -1.90 -61.36 41.46
N GLY A 718 -1.73 -60.54 40.41
CA GLY A 718 -1.35 -61.02 39.08
C GLY A 718 0.02 -61.69 39.08
N GLN A 719 1.02 -61.08 39.72
CA GLN A 719 2.35 -61.65 39.82
C GLN A 719 2.38 -62.93 40.67
N LEU A 720 1.56 -63.00 41.74
CA LEU A 720 1.37 -64.23 42.51
C LEU A 720 0.84 -65.37 41.62
N ILE A 721 -0.16 -65.11 40.76
CA ILE A 721 -0.68 -66.11 39.83
C ILE A 721 0.41 -66.59 38.88
N VAL A 722 1.22 -65.68 38.34
CA VAL A 722 2.34 -66.02 37.44
C VAL A 722 3.36 -66.92 38.15
N TYR A 723 3.81 -66.56 39.35
CA TYR A 723 4.74 -67.38 40.12
C TYR A 723 4.14 -68.74 40.49
N TYR A 724 2.86 -68.77 40.89
CA TYR A 724 2.21 -70.02 41.26
C TYR A 724 2.02 -70.95 40.06
N THR A 725 1.62 -70.42 38.89
CA THR A 725 1.48 -71.22 37.66
C THR A 725 2.82 -71.83 37.25
N LYS A 726 3.90 -71.02 37.25
CA LYS A 726 5.25 -71.52 36.99
C LYS A 726 5.71 -72.56 38.02
N PHE A 727 5.31 -72.43 39.28
CA PHE A 727 5.61 -73.42 40.31
C PHE A 727 4.86 -74.74 40.07
N LEU A 728 3.61 -74.70 39.62
CA LEU A 728 2.87 -75.90 39.22
C LEU A 728 3.53 -76.61 38.02
N ASP A 729 3.96 -75.86 36.99
CA ASP A 729 4.71 -76.43 35.86
C ASP A 729 5.99 -77.15 36.32
N LEU A 730 6.66 -76.64 37.36
CA LEU A 730 7.85 -77.28 37.94
C LEU A 730 7.51 -78.56 38.71
N LEU A 731 6.37 -78.60 39.39
CA LEU A 731 5.87 -79.81 40.06
C LEU A 731 5.48 -80.90 39.04
N GLU A 732 4.81 -80.51 37.95
CA GLU A 732 4.44 -81.42 36.86
C GLU A 732 5.67 -82.02 36.19
N LYS A 733 6.66 -81.20 35.84
CA LYS A 733 7.93 -81.67 35.23
C LYS A 733 8.72 -82.65 36.10
N ARG A 734 8.48 -82.70 37.41
CA ARG A 734 9.21 -83.56 38.37
C ARG A 734 8.46 -84.86 38.74
N ASN A 735 7.24 -85.08 38.21
CA ASN A 735 6.38 -86.25 38.44
C ASN A 735 6.12 -86.55 39.93
N LEU A 736 5.64 -85.55 40.68
CA LEU A 736 5.26 -85.71 42.09
C LEU A 736 3.77 -86.09 42.21
N SER A 737 3.45 -87.37 42.08
CA SER A 737 2.06 -87.89 42.09
C SER A 737 1.37 -87.91 43.47
N ASP A 738 2.09 -87.59 44.55
CA ASP A 738 1.66 -87.79 45.94
C ASP A 738 1.14 -86.51 46.63
N ILE A 739 0.84 -85.47 45.84
CA ILE A 739 0.47 -84.13 46.32
C ILE A 739 -0.73 -83.61 45.52
N HIS A 740 -1.74 -83.09 46.21
CA HIS A 740 -2.80 -82.27 45.60
C HIS A 740 -2.48 -80.79 45.78
N PRO A 741 -1.89 -80.10 44.78
CA PRO A 741 -1.75 -78.66 44.81
C PRO A 741 -3.13 -77.97 44.75
N VAL A 742 -3.18 -76.72 45.21
CA VAL A 742 -4.39 -75.88 45.05
C VAL A 742 -4.57 -75.57 43.58
N ASP A 743 -5.78 -75.77 43.06
CA ASP A 743 -6.07 -75.46 41.66
C ASP A 743 -6.01 -73.94 41.41
N VAL A 744 -5.45 -73.54 40.26
CA VAL A 744 -5.31 -72.14 39.86
C VAL A 744 -6.68 -71.48 39.75
N GLN A 745 -7.73 -72.20 39.33
CA GLN A 745 -9.09 -71.64 39.26
C GLN A 745 -9.62 -71.30 40.65
N THR A 746 -9.29 -72.11 41.66
CA THR A 746 -9.67 -71.85 43.06
C THR A 746 -8.97 -70.60 43.59
N LEU A 747 -7.68 -70.43 43.28
CA LEU A 747 -6.93 -69.21 43.61
C LEU A 747 -7.52 -67.96 42.92
N MET A 748 -7.87 -68.08 41.64
CA MET A 748 -8.49 -66.99 40.86
C MET A 748 -9.88 -66.59 41.39
N VAL A 749 -10.71 -67.55 41.80
CA VAL A 749 -12.02 -67.27 42.40
C VAL A 749 -11.87 -66.50 43.70
N GLU A 750 -10.89 -66.85 44.53
CA GLU A 750 -10.63 -66.14 45.78
C GLU A 750 -10.07 -64.73 45.52
N ILE A 751 -9.14 -64.58 44.56
CA ILE A 751 -8.61 -63.27 44.12
C ILE A 751 -9.72 -62.35 43.62
N LYS A 752 -10.72 -62.89 42.90
CA LYS A 752 -11.88 -62.12 42.41
C LYS A 752 -12.72 -61.53 43.54
N LYS A 753 -12.72 -62.09 44.75
CA LYS A 753 -13.45 -61.52 45.90
C LYS A 753 -12.85 -60.18 46.33
N PHE A 754 -11.52 -60.07 46.30
CA PHE A 754 -10.79 -58.85 46.65
C PHE A 754 -10.94 -57.72 45.61
N ARG A 755 -11.37 -58.05 44.40
CA ARG A 755 -11.71 -57.07 43.34
C ARG A 755 -12.91 -56.18 43.69
N SER A 756 -13.74 -56.60 44.65
CA SER A 756 -14.92 -55.85 45.13
C SER A 756 -14.71 -55.16 46.48
N THR A 757 -13.55 -55.40 47.11
CA THR A 757 -13.19 -54.84 48.42
C THR A 757 -12.50 -53.49 48.28
N PHE A 758 -11.98 -53.21 47.09
CA PHE A 758 -11.80 -51.87 46.56
C PHE A 758 -12.88 -51.67 45.51
#